data_AF-A0A957S410-F1
#
_entry.id   AF-A0A957S410-F1
#
_cell.length_a   1.000
_cell.length_b   1.000
_cell.length_c   1.000
_cell.angle_alpha   90.00
_cell.angle_beta   90.00
_cell.angle_gamma   90.00
#
_symmetry.space_group_name_H-M   'P 1'
#
loop_
_entity.id
_entity.type
_entity.pdbx_description
1 polymer ?
#
loop_
_entity_poly.entity_id
_entity_poly.type
_entity_poly.pdbx_seq_one_letter_code
_entity_poly.pdbx_strand_id
1 'polypeptide(L)'
;MALTHGFVLIDERTIDELRSRARLYRHQQTGAELLSLSNDDENKVFGITFRTPPSDSTGLPHILEHGVLNGSRKYPLKEPFVELIKGSLHTFINAFTYPDKTCYPVASTNLQDFYNLIDVYMDAVLHPRLSPLILQQEGWHYELDGPSDPLRYKGVVFNEMKGNYAVPDNLMHEYTQNLLMPDTTYAVDSGGNPRHIPDLTFEQYEGFHRRFYHPSNARIFFYGDDPEEARLALMEQFLSEFGAIDPNSQIEPQPLWAVPRRETRRFPVAADAAEDAKGMVSVAWLLPEVMDAETHLLFRLLDYILIETPASPLRRALIESGLGDDLSARGLADHLRQMSFGAGLKGINLADAPQVEALILDTLRTLVDEGIDKAMIEAALNATEFALRENNTGNFPRGLAVMLRALTPWLHDGEPLAALEFESQLQQIRDQLTSEPRLFEGLIQRYWLDNPHRLTVTMVPSSTLETEWQAAERQRLDAAKGAMSDAEIAQVIADMQRLREAQQRVDPPEITALLPRLTLDDLEREQKSIPTRESEVAGVPLLSHALGTNGILYLDLGLNLHSLPAELLPYGALFGHALLEMGSERLSYTALSQWIDRETGGIRSRLLTANRLTAERDAVWLFLQGKALVNQLPELLAILEEILSHTQFDNQERFRQIVLARKAKLEAALLPMGHQVILRRMRAHFSEAYWAEEQLTNIAQLQFVRRLATRIDNAWPAVREELERIRALLIQRGALLLNVTVDEEALSDVAETLADFVRTLPDGEVEKATWQSDLAVRHEGFAVPSQVNYVGQAADLATTGYEADGASLVVNRYLRMSHLWEQVRVQGGAYGGFSLLSPRNNLIAFASYRDPNLTRTLDVYRESTDFLHRAELDDAELTSAIIGAISDIDQYQLPDAKGWTGLTHWLAGVDNRYEQQIRDGIFNVSAADFRALGDALAKLNGDSVIAVMGGANALHQANEEQGLDMAIEALL
;
A
#
# COMPACT_ATOMS: atom_id res chain seq x y z
N MET A 1 22.04 34.12 -17.74
CA MET A 1 21.99 32.83 -17.02
C MET A 1 22.87 31.85 -17.77
N ALA A 2 23.63 31.01 -17.07
CA ALA A 2 24.48 30.01 -17.71
C ALA A 2 23.60 28.88 -18.28
N LEU A 3 23.95 28.40 -19.48
CA LEU A 3 23.29 27.28 -20.13
C LEU A 3 24.10 26.01 -19.83
N THR A 4 23.45 25.00 -19.24
CA THR A 4 24.07 23.71 -18.91
C THR A 4 23.26 22.62 -19.58
N HIS A 5 23.86 21.88 -20.53
CA HIS A 5 23.18 20.83 -21.31
C HIS A 5 21.80 21.25 -21.87
N GLY A 6 21.67 22.46 -22.44
CA GLY A 6 20.39 22.94 -22.98
C GLY A 6 19.42 23.52 -21.95
N PHE A 7 19.74 23.48 -20.65
CA PHE A 7 18.91 23.99 -19.56
C PHE A 7 19.40 25.33 -19.01
N VAL A 8 18.44 26.18 -18.65
CA VAL A 8 18.65 27.44 -17.94
C VAL A 8 18.13 27.28 -16.51
N LEU A 9 18.98 27.57 -15.53
CA LEU A 9 18.57 27.62 -14.12
C LEU A 9 17.63 28.83 -13.89
N ILE A 10 16.44 28.55 -13.36
CA ILE A 10 15.38 29.52 -13.07
C ILE A 10 15.39 29.91 -11.60
N ASP A 11 15.51 28.93 -10.70
CA ASP A 11 15.48 29.12 -9.26
C ASP A 11 16.39 28.10 -8.54
N GLU A 12 16.95 28.49 -7.40
CA GLU A 12 17.79 27.66 -6.53
C GLU A 12 17.56 28.02 -5.07
N ARG A 13 17.20 27.02 -4.25
CA ARG A 13 17.09 27.17 -2.80
C ARG A 13 17.48 25.89 -2.06
N THR A 14 17.82 26.02 -0.79
CA THR A 14 17.94 24.88 0.12
C THR A 14 16.62 24.72 0.85
N ILE A 15 16.10 23.49 0.92
CA ILE A 15 14.90 23.13 1.68
C ILE A 15 15.37 22.31 2.87
N ASP A 16 15.45 22.97 4.03
CA ASP A 16 16.00 22.38 5.25
C ASP A 16 15.12 21.21 5.74
N GLU A 17 13.80 21.33 5.60
CA GLU A 17 12.83 20.30 5.97
C GLU A 17 13.05 18.97 5.23
N LEU A 18 13.63 19.04 4.04
CA LEU A 18 13.96 17.89 3.19
C LEU A 18 15.47 17.60 3.13
N ARG A 19 16.30 18.38 3.85
CA ARG A 19 17.78 18.35 3.74
C ARG A 19 18.26 18.31 2.28
N SER A 20 17.61 19.08 1.42
CA SER A 20 17.76 18.99 -0.03
C SER A 20 18.13 20.32 -0.66
N ARG A 21 19.05 20.31 -1.62
CA ARG A 21 19.23 21.45 -2.53
C ARG A 21 18.26 21.30 -3.70
N ALA A 22 17.34 22.25 -3.86
CA ALA A 22 16.34 22.27 -4.92
C ALA A 22 16.74 23.28 -6.02
N ARG A 23 16.71 22.84 -7.27
CA ARG A 23 16.98 23.67 -8.45
C ARG A 23 15.92 23.46 -9.52
N LEU A 24 15.27 24.53 -9.95
CA LEU A 24 14.31 24.53 -11.04
C LEU A 24 15.00 25.00 -12.33
N TYR A 25 14.94 24.17 -13.36
CA TYR A 25 15.50 24.43 -14.66
C TYR A 25 14.40 24.53 -15.73
N ARG A 26 14.71 25.23 -16.81
CA ARG A 26 13.90 25.26 -18.02
C ARG A 26 14.75 24.91 -19.24
N HIS A 27 14.32 23.92 -20.01
CA HIS A 27 14.95 23.55 -21.27
C HIS A 27 14.74 24.67 -22.30
N GLN A 28 15.82 25.17 -22.91
CA GLN A 28 15.78 26.36 -23.75
C GLN A 28 14.95 26.16 -25.02
N GLN A 29 15.01 24.97 -25.64
CA GLN A 29 14.40 24.72 -26.94
C GLN A 29 12.91 24.35 -26.87
N THR A 30 12.49 23.62 -25.83
CA THR A 30 11.10 23.12 -25.70
C THR A 30 10.29 23.88 -24.65
N GLY A 31 10.94 24.53 -23.69
CA GLY A 31 10.28 25.13 -22.52
C GLY A 31 9.94 24.13 -21.40
N ALA A 32 10.30 22.84 -21.55
CA ALA A 32 10.09 21.85 -20.49
C ALA A 32 10.74 22.28 -19.18
N GLU A 33 10.05 22.06 -18.06
CA GLU A 33 10.57 22.40 -16.74
C GLU A 33 11.07 21.14 -16.03
N LEU A 34 12.24 21.26 -15.39
CA LEU A 34 12.87 20.20 -14.65
C LEU A 34 13.16 20.65 -13.22
N LEU A 35 12.59 19.99 -12.23
CA LEU A 35 12.87 20.22 -10.83
C LEU A 35 13.83 19.14 -10.31
N SER A 36 15.01 19.56 -9.86
CA SER A 36 16.06 18.69 -9.33
C SER A 36 16.26 18.90 -7.84
N LEU A 37 16.00 17.87 -7.04
CA LEU A 37 16.31 17.84 -5.61
C LEU A 37 17.54 16.93 -5.40
N SER A 38 18.59 17.46 -4.80
CA SER A 38 19.82 16.70 -4.49
C SER A 38 19.97 16.55 -2.98
N ASN A 39 20.14 15.33 -2.50
CA ASN A 39 20.30 14.96 -1.08
C ASN A 39 21.01 13.61 -0.94
N ASP A 40 21.12 13.10 0.29
CA ASP A 40 21.81 11.84 0.60
C ASP A 40 20.86 10.62 0.63
N ASP A 41 19.63 10.73 0.12
CA ASP A 41 18.72 9.58 0.03
C ASP A 41 19.14 8.67 -1.13
N GLU A 42 19.57 7.45 -0.79
CA GLU A 42 19.97 6.44 -1.77
C GLU A 42 18.80 6.02 -2.68
N ASN A 43 17.55 6.20 -2.26
CA ASN A 43 16.40 5.83 -3.09
C ASN A 43 16.04 6.94 -4.09
N LYS A 44 16.76 6.94 -5.21
CA LYS A 44 16.61 7.92 -6.29
C LYS A 44 15.23 7.78 -6.93
N VAL A 45 14.60 8.91 -7.23
CA VAL A 45 13.28 8.98 -7.87
C VAL A 45 13.36 9.88 -9.10
N PHE A 46 12.77 9.39 -10.18
CA PHE A 46 12.50 10.14 -11.40
C PHE A 46 11.00 10.12 -11.66
N GLY A 47 10.48 11.21 -12.21
CA GLY A 47 9.15 11.19 -12.81
C GLY A 47 9.03 12.19 -13.95
N ILE A 48 8.27 11.80 -14.97
CA ILE A 48 7.78 12.71 -15.99
C ILE A 48 6.25 12.74 -15.95
N THR A 49 5.69 13.94 -15.90
CA THR A 49 4.26 14.17 -15.86
C THR A 49 3.82 15.00 -17.05
N PHE A 50 2.71 14.61 -17.67
CA PHE A 50 2.05 15.38 -18.72
C PHE A 50 0.69 15.87 -18.22
N ARG A 51 0.32 17.12 -18.54
CA ARG A 51 -1.02 17.64 -18.32
C ARG A 51 -1.95 17.13 -19.42
N THR A 52 -2.89 16.26 -19.09
CA THR A 52 -3.68 15.42 -20.02
C THR A 52 -5.19 15.55 -19.80
N PRO A 53 -5.78 16.75 -19.93
CA PRO A 53 -7.21 16.94 -19.70
C PRO A 53 -8.05 16.19 -20.76
N PRO A 54 -8.89 15.21 -20.40
CA PRO A 54 -9.82 14.57 -21.33
C PRO A 54 -10.94 15.51 -21.82
N SER A 55 -11.42 15.29 -23.03
CA SER A 55 -12.60 16.00 -23.57
C SER A 55 -13.91 15.23 -23.44
N ASP A 56 -13.84 13.96 -23.07
CA ASP A 56 -14.97 13.03 -22.98
C ASP A 56 -14.63 11.87 -22.02
N SER A 57 -15.60 11.00 -21.74
CA SER A 57 -15.44 9.84 -20.85
C SER A 57 -14.96 8.57 -21.59
N THR A 58 -14.26 8.70 -22.73
CA THR A 58 -13.72 7.53 -23.43
C THR A 58 -12.56 6.85 -22.70
N GLY A 59 -12.02 7.48 -21.66
CA GLY A 59 -10.85 6.97 -20.92
C GLY A 59 -9.54 7.13 -21.68
N LEU A 60 -9.49 8.00 -22.69
CA LEU A 60 -8.32 8.16 -23.57
C LEU A 60 -7.00 8.35 -22.78
N PRO A 61 -6.89 9.24 -21.78
CA PRO A 61 -5.64 9.38 -21.02
C PRO A 61 -5.18 8.08 -20.36
N HIS A 62 -6.11 7.30 -19.80
CA HIS A 62 -5.84 6.04 -19.13
C HIS A 62 -5.44 4.93 -20.11
N ILE A 63 -6.14 4.82 -21.24
CA ILE A 63 -5.80 3.86 -22.31
C ILE A 63 -4.42 4.20 -22.92
N LEU A 64 -4.09 5.48 -23.02
CA LEU A 64 -2.77 5.91 -23.50
C LEU A 64 -1.69 5.63 -22.47
N GLU A 65 -2.00 5.78 -21.19
CA GLU A 65 -1.08 5.43 -20.11
C GLU A 65 -0.59 3.99 -20.20
N HIS A 66 -1.53 3.05 -20.38
CA HIS A 66 -1.23 1.66 -20.66
C HIS A 66 -0.48 1.46 -21.99
N GLY A 67 -0.98 2.07 -23.07
CA GLY A 67 -0.48 1.75 -24.39
C GLY A 67 0.90 2.32 -24.73
N VAL A 68 1.35 3.41 -24.10
CA VAL A 68 2.74 3.88 -24.30
C VAL A 68 3.79 2.92 -23.74
N LEU A 69 3.41 2.09 -22.76
CA LEU A 69 4.28 1.07 -22.15
C LEU A 69 4.34 -0.24 -22.95
N ASN A 70 3.60 -0.35 -24.06
CA ASN A 70 3.55 -1.52 -24.96
C ASN A 70 4.54 -1.39 -26.13
N GLY A 71 5.78 -1.01 -25.82
CA GLY A 71 6.86 -0.91 -26.80
C GLY A 71 7.08 0.50 -27.35
N SER A 72 8.34 0.79 -27.66
CA SER A 72 8.80 2.12 -28.08
C SER A 72 9.78 2.04 -29.26
N ARG A 73 10.27 3.19 -29.71
CA ARG A 73 11.23 3.28 -30.82
C ARG A 73 12.51 2.50 -30.55
N LYS A 74 13.15 2.70 -29.40
CA LYS A 74 14.36 1.99 -28.94
C LYS A 74 14.05 0.58 -28.46
N TYR A 75 12.89 0.38 -27.85
CA TYR A 75 12.51 -0.88 -27.17
C TYR A 75 11.29 -1.51 -27.85
N PRO A 76 11.48 -2.17 -29.01
CA PRO A 76 10.41 -2.67 -29.86
C PRO A 76 9.75 -3.96 -29.37
N LEU A 77 9.72 -4.18 -28.06
CA LEU A 77 9.16 -5.36 -27.42
C LEU A 77 7.64 -5.23 -27.29
N LYS A 78 6.96 -6.37 -27.11
CA LYS A 78 5.53 -6.42 -26.79
C LYS A 78 5.23 -5.77 -25.44
N GLU A 79 5.97 -6.14 -24.39
CA GLU A 79 5.74 -5.69 -23.01
C GLU A 79 7.05 -5.29 -22.29
N PRO A 80 7.73 -4.19 -22.69
CA PRO A 80 8.95 -3.71 -22.02
C PRO A 80 8.79 -3.52 -20.51
N PHE A 81 7.64 -2.98 -20.07
CA PHE A 81 7.35 -2.72 -18.66
C PHE A 81 7.39 -3.99 -17.80
N VAL A 82 6.86 -5.10 -18.31
CA VAL A 82 6.87 -6.39 -17.60
C VAL A 82 8.29 -6.94 -17.48
N GLU A 83 9.11 -6.78 -18.51
CA GLU A 83 10.51 -7.23 -18.48
C GLU A 83 11.35 -6.40 -17.50
N LEU A 84 11.06 -5.09 -17.37
CA LEU A 84 11.67 -4.26 -16.33
C LEU A 84 11.30 -4.76 -14.92
N ILE A 85 10.04 -5.08 -14.65
CA ILE A 85 9.61 -5.61 -13.33
C ILE A 85 10.37 -6.91 -12.99
N LYS A 86 10.63 -7.75 -13.97
CA LYS A 86 11.32 -9.04 -13.75
C LYS A 86 12.81 -8.89 -13.49
N GLY A 87 13.48 -7.93 -14.13
CA GLY A 87 14.95 -7.89 -14.24
C GLY A 87 15.65 -6.64 -13.70
N SER A 88 14.95 -5.77 -12.96
CA SER A 88 15.52 -4.54 -12.36
C SER A 88 15.60 -4.60 -10.83
N LEU A 89 16.38 -3.68 -10.25
CA LEU A 89 16.43 -3.41 -8.81
C LEU A 89 15.49 -2.27 -8.41
N HIS A 90 14.40 -2.08 -9.14
CA HIS A 90 13.45 -1.01 -8.87
C HIS A 90 12.93 -1.10 -7.43
N THR A 91 12.91 0.04 -6.75
CA THR A 91 12.12 0.20 -5.53
C THR A 91 10.70 0.64 -5.84
N PHE A 92 10.49 1.22 -7.04
CA PHE A 92 9.18 1.60 -7.54
C PHE A 92 9.18 1.66 -9.07
N ILE A 93 8.14 1.09 -9.69
CA ILE A 93 7.88 1.19 -11.12
C ILE A 93 6.36 1.22 -11.31
N ASN A 94 5.82 2.32 -11.82
CA ASN A 94 4.37 2.42 -12.08
C ASN A 94 4.07 3.55 -13.08
N ALA A 95 2.80 3.71 -13.38
CA ALA A 95 2.23 4.89 -14.03
C ALA A 95 0.85 5.19 -13.41
N PHE A 96 0.42 6.44 -13.47
CA PHE A 96 -0.85 6.87 -12.87
C PHE A 96 -1.58 7.85 -13.78
N THR A 97 -2.89 7.62 -13.97
CA THR A 97 -3.79 8.58 -14.62
C THR A 97 -4.69 9.25 -13.57
N TYR A 98 -4.49 10.56 -13.41
CA TYR A 98 -5.37 11.45 -12.64
C TYR A 98 -6.38 12.11 -13.57
N PRO A 99 -7.39 12.84 -13.03
CA PRO A 99 -8.39 13.55 -13.84
C PRO A 99 -7.81 14.53 -14.88
N ASP A 100 -6.59 15.04 -14.66
CA ASP A 100 -5.98 16.09 -15.49
C ASP A 100 -4.49 15.90 -15.83
N LYS A 101 -3.89 14.79 -15.39
CA LYS A 101 -2.47 14.49 -15.61
C LYS A 101 -2.21 13.00 -15.69
N THR A 102 -1.15 12.64 -16.40
CA THR A 102 -0.58 11.29 -16.37
C THR A 102 0.86 11.36 -15.89
N CYS A 103 1.22 10.55 -14.90
CA CYS A 103 2.52 10.53 -14.24
C CYS A 103 3.23 9.20 -14.49
N TYR A 104 4.53 9.24 -14.82
CA TYR A 104 5.36 8.06 -15.05
C TYR A 104 6.60 8.07 -14.14
N PRO A 105 6.47 7.64 -12.88
CA PRO A 105 7.58 7.60 -11.94
C PRO A 105 8.30 6.25 -11.87
N VAL A 106 9.60 6.31 -11.66
CA VAL A 106 10.47 5.17 -11.34
C VAL A 106 11.39 5.51 -10.18
N ALA A 107 11.78 4.50 -9.41
CA ALA A 107 12.74 4.66 -8.33
C ALA A 107 13.65 3.44 -8.22
N SER A 108 14.91 3.66 -7.84
CA SER A 108 15.88 2.60 -7.59
C SER A 108 16.99 3.10 -6.65
N THR A 109 17.49 2.20 -5.81
CA THR A 109 18.70 2.47 -5.01
C THR A 109 19.97 2.31 -5.83
N ASN A 110 19.92 1.51 -6.90
CA ASN A 110 21.05 1.27 -7.79
C ASN A 110 21.10 2.33 -8.90
N LEU A 111 22.27 2.96 -9.08
CA LEU A 111 22.44 4.08 -10.01
C LEU A 111 22.28 3.67 -11.48
N GLN A 112 22.83 2.51 -11.87
CA GLN A 112 22.74 2.05 -13.25
C GLN A 112 21.30 1.62 -13.58
N ASP A 113 20.64 0.93 -12.64
CA ASP A 113 19.24 0.54 -12.74
C ASP A 113 18.33 1.76 -12.89
N PHE A 114 18.54 2.79 -12.06
CA PHE A 114 17.81 4.04 -12.13
C PHE A 114 17.85 4.67 -13.54
N TYR A 115 19.03 4.77 -14.14
CA TYR A 115 19.16 5.33 -15.50
C TYR A 115 18.63 4.39 -16.58
N ASN A 116 18.72 3.07 -16.41
CA ASN A 116 18.09 2.10 -17.32
C ASN A 116 16.56 2.29 -17.33
N LEU A 117 15.94 2.42 -16.16
CA LEU A 117 14.51 2.66 -16.01
C LEU A 117 14.09 3.98 -16.68
N ILE A 118 14.85 5.07 -16.44
CA ILE A 118 14.58 6.37 -17.05
C ILE A 118 14.67 6.30 -18.58
N ASP A 119 15.69 5.63 -19.14
CA ASP A 119 15.86 5.58 -20.59
C ASP A 119 14.69 4.83 -21.27
N VAL A 120 14.23 3.72 -20.69
CA VAL A 120 13.06 2.98 -21.19
C VAL A 120 11.78 3.81 -21.04
N TYR A 121 11.57 4.44 -19.89
CA TYR A 121 10.38 5.26 -19.65
C TYR A 121 10.31 6.47 -20.57
N MET A 122 11.42 7.20 -20.74
CA MET A 122 11.47 8.37 -21.60
C MET A 122 11.22 8.04 -23.06
N ASP A 123 11.79 6.94 -23.56
CA ASP A 123 11.51 6.50 -24.94
C ASP A 123 10.08 5.98 -25.09
N ALA A 124 9.52 5.31 -24.07
CA ALA A 124 8.13 4.87 -24.06
C ALA A 124 7.16 6.06 -24.15
N VAL A 125 7.32 7.09 -23.30
CA VAL A 125 6.36 8.20 -23.28
C VAL A 125 6.51 9.15 -24.47
N LEU A 126 7.73 9.39 -24.98
CA LEU A 126 7.97 10.32 -26.08
C LEU A 126 7.92 9.67 -27.47
N HIS A 127 8.27 8.38 -27.57
CA HIS A 127 8.34 7.65 -28.83
C HIS A 127 7.68 6.26 -28.78
N PRO A 128 6.41 6.16 -28.32
CA PRO A 128 5.71 4.89 -28.24
C PRO A 128 5.39 4.31 -29.63
N ARG A 129 5.25 2.98 -29.71
CA ARG A 129 4.81 2.27 -30.92
C ARG A 129 3.29 2.13 -30.98
N LEU A 130 2.56 3.24 -30.94
CA LEU A 130 1.10 3.20 -30.97
C LEU A 130 0.59 2.52 -32.26
N SER A 131 -0.30 1.54 -32.09
CA SER A 131 -0.91 0.80 -33.21
C SER A 131 -2.36 0.44 -32.92
N PRO A 132 -3.19 0.15 -33.94
CA PRO A 132 -4.56 -0.30 -33.71
C PRO A 132 -4.64 -1.55 -32.82
N LEU A 133 -3.66 -2.47 -32.93
CA LEU A 133 -3.61 -3.67 -32.08
C LEU A 133 -3.41 -3.34 -30.60
N ILE A 134 -2.57 -2.35 -30.27
CA ILE A 134 -2.36 -1.91 -28.89
C ILE A 134 -3.62 -1.25 -28.34
N LEU A 135 -4.28 -0.40 -29.13
CA LEU A 135 -5.56 0.19 -28.71
C LEU A 135 -6.63 -0.90 -28.51
N GLN A 136 -6.66 -1.92 -29.37
CA GLN A 136 -7.57 -3.05 -29.22
C GLN A 136 -7.29 -3.83 -27.93
N GLN A 137 -6.02 -4.09 -27.61
CA GLN A 137 -5.63 -4.78 -26.39
C GLN A 137 -5.94 -3.96 -25.14
N GLU A 138 -5.34 -2.78 -25.02
CA GLU A 138 -5.35 -1.98 -23.80
C GLU A 138 -6.66 -1.22 -23.61
N GLY A 139 -7.26 -0.73 -24.71
CA GLY A 139 -8.50 0.05 -24.68
C GLY A 139 -9.73 -0.84 -24.81
N TRP A 140 -10.13 -1.08 -26.07
CA TRP A 140 -11.30 -1.88 -26.39
C TRP A 140 -11.28 -2.42 -27.82
N HIS A 141 -11.94 -3.57 -28.03
CA HIS A 141 -12.22 -4.16 -29.34
C HIS A 141 -13.52 -4.97 -29.33
N TYR A 142 -13.98 -5.33 -30.52
CA TYR A 142 -15.05 -6.32 -30.70
C TYR A 142 -14.50 -7.74 -30.65
N GLU A 143 -15.15 -8.60 -29.86
CA GLU A 143 -14.88 -10.04 -29.79
C GLU A 143 -16.05 -10.84 -30.40
N LEU A 144 -15.73 -11.81 -31.26
CA LEU A 144 -16.63 -12.65 -32.03
C LEU A 144 -15.95 -14.01 -32.36
N ASP A 145 -16.45 -15.09 -31.78
CA ASP A 145 -15.86 -16.43 -31.97
C ASP A 145 -16.21 -17.04 -33.35
N GLY A 146 -17.35 -16.66 -33.93
CA GLY A 146 -17.81 -17.10 -35.23
C GLY A 146 -18.89 -16.17 -35.81
N PRO A 147 -19.16 -16.22 -37.13
CA PRO A 147 -20.04 -15.24 -37.79
C PRO A 147 -21.46 -15.18 -37.21
N SER A 148 -21.97 -16.29 -36.68
CA SER A 148 -23.30 -16.39 -36.05
C SER A 148 -23.32 -16.01 -34.56
N ASP A 149 -22.17 -15.93 -33.89
CA ASP A 149 -22.10 -15.76 -32.43
C ASP A 149 -22.38 -14.31 -32.00
N PRO A 150 -22.85 -14.05 -30.76
CA PRO A 150 -23.07 -12.67 -30.32
C PRO A 150 -21.75 -11.89 -30.22
N LEU A 151 -21.76 -10.65 -30.69
CA LEU A 151 -20.64 -9.71 -30.57
C LEU A 151 -20.45 -9.30 -29.10
N ARG A 152 -19.22 -9.10 -28.65
CA ARG A 152 -18.88 -8.65 -27.28
C ARG A 152 -17.85 -7.52 -27.31
N TYR A 153 -17.77 -6.72 -26.25
CA TYR A 153 -16.65 -5.80 -26.01
C TYR A 153 -15.60 -6.47 -25.13
N LYS A 154 -14.32 -6.16 -25.38
CA LYS A 154 -13.19 -6.62 -24.56
C LYS A 154 -12.04 -5.62 -24.64
N GLY A 155 -11.22 -5.54 -23.61
CA GLY A 155 -10.02 -4.69 -23.52
C GLY A 155 -9.57 -4.57 -22.06
N VAL A 156 -8.31 -4.24 -21.82
CA VAL A 156 -7.76 -4.15 -20.45
C VAL A 156 -8.50 -3.07 -19.65
N VAL A 157 -8.44 -1.81 -20.09
CA VAL A 157 -9.08 -0.67 -19.43
C VAL A 157 -10.60 -0.78 -19.47
N PHE A 158 -11.19 -1.28 -20.56
CA PHE A 158 -12.64 -1.53 -20.60
C PHE A 158 -13.11 -2.44 -19.47
N ASN A 159 -12.40 -3.55 -19.23
CA ASN A 159 -12.75 -4.51 -18.17
C ASN A 159 -12.45 -3.97 -16.78
N GLU A 160 -11.32 -3.27 -16.62
CA GLU A 160 -10.96 -2.59 -15.37
C GLU A 160 -12.04 -1.59 -14.96
N MET A 161 -12.46 -0.73 -15.88
CA MET A 161 -13.46 0.30 -15.60
C MET A 161 -14.86 -0.29 -15.38
N LYS A 162 -15.19 -1.46 -15.96
CA LYS A 162 -16.41 -2.20 -15.57
C LYS A 162 -16.34 -2.66 -14.12
N GLY A 163 -15.17 -3.12 -13.67
CA GLY A 163 -14.92 -3.41 -12.25
C GLY A 163 -15.05 -2.17 -11.37
N ASN A 164 -14.45 -1.05 -11.78
CA ASN A 164 -14.50 0.21 -11.05
C ASN A 164 -15.94 0.74 -10.88
N TYR A 165 -16.75 0.71 -11.95
CA TYR A 165 -18.16 1.13 -11.93
C TYR A 165 -19.09 0.18 -11.17
N ALA A 166 -18.61 -1.01 -10.78
CA ALA A 166 -19.37 -1.92 -9.92
C ALA A 166 -19.22 -1.60 -8.42
N VAL A 167 -18.27 -0.72 -8.03
CA VAL A 167 -18.04 -0.32 -6.64
C VAL A 167 -18.81 0.96 -6.33
N PRO A 168 -19.81 0.95 -5.42
CA PRO A 168 -20.64 2.12 -5.13
C PRO A 168 -19.86 3.34 -4.60
N ASP A 169 -18.83 3.13 -3.78
CA ASP A 169 -17.97 4.20 -3.27
C ASP A 169 -17.22 4.92 -4.41
N ASN A 170 -16.74 4.19 -5.43
CA ASN A 170 -16.06 4.76 -6.59
C ASN A 170 -17.04 5.56 -7.46
N LEU A 171 -18.26 5.03 -7.68
CA LEU A 171 -19.33 5.76 -8.35
C LEU A 171 -19.72 7.05 -7.60
N MET A 172 -19.76 7.03 -6.27
CA MET A 172 -20.04 8.23 -5.47
C MET A 172 -18.98 9.30 -5.69
N HIS A 173 -17.70 8.92 -5.65
CA HIS A 173 -16.60 9.84 -5.90
C HIS A 173 -16.70 10.45 -7.31
N GLU A 174 -16.86 9.60 -8.32
CA GLU A 174 -16.94 10.00 -9.73
C GLU A 174 -18.13 10.94 -9.99
N TYR A 175 -19.33 10.57 -9.51
CA TYR A 175 -20.51 11.44 -9.67
C TYR A 175 -20.34 12.76 -8.93
N THR A 176 -19.75 12.75 -7.73
CA THR A 176 -19.55 13.97 -6.95
C THR A 176 -18.60 14.92 -7.67
N GLN A 177 -17.45 14.43 -8.16
CA GLN A 177 -16.50 15.22 -8.93
C GLN A 177 -17.13 15.83 -10.19
N ASN A 178 -17.75 14.98 -11.02
CA ASN A 178 -18.34 15.39 -12.30
C ASN A 178 -19.43 16.43 -12.14
N LEU A 179 -20.26 16.29 -11.10
CA LEU A 179 -21.37 17.20 -10.85
C LEU A 179 -20.95 18.48 -10.14
N LEU A 180 -19.85 18.44 -9.37
CA LEU A 180 -19.30 19.61 -8.68
C LEU A 180 -18.50 20.51 -9.64
N MET A 181 -17.85 19.95 -10.66
CA MET A 181 -17.01 20.72 -11.60
C MET A 181 -17.45 20.56 -13.08
N PRO A 182 -18.73 20.85 -13.41
CA PRO A 182 -19.34 20.48 -14.70
C PRO A 182 -18.84 21.27 -15.91
N ASP A 183 -18.14 22.41 -15.71
CA ASP A 183 -17.70 23.30 -16.79
C ASP A 183 -16.20 23.12 -17.14
N THR A 184 -15.56 22.09 -16.57
CA THR A 184 -14.12 21.82 -16.73
C THR A 184 -13.88 20.37 -17.17
N THR A 185 -12.61 20.00 -17.36
CA THR A 185 -12.23 18.60 -17.67
C THR A 185 -12.68 17.60 -16.60
N TYR A 186 -12.94 18.05 -15.37
CA TYR A 186 -13.37 17.21 -14.26
C TYR A 186 -14.85 16.80 -14.34
N ALA A 187 -15.57 17.21 -15.38
CA ALA A 187 -16.95 16.81 -15.66
C ALA A 187 -17.05 15.41 -16.32
N VAL A 188 -15.90 14.85 -16.73
CA VAL A 188 -15.78 13.57 -17.42
C VAL A 188 -14.77 12.67 -16.72
N ASP A 189 -14.84 11.39 -17.05
CA ASP A 189 -14.06 10.33 -16.42
C ASP A 189 -12.79 10.08 -17.24
N SER A 190 -11.63 10.49 -16.71
CA SER A 190 -10.32 10.26 -17.34
C SER A 190 -9.92 8.78 -17.37
N GLY A 191 -10.42 7.98 -16.43
CA GLY A 191 -10.23 6.53 -16.39
C GLY A 191 -11.07 5.81 -17.43
N GLY A 192 -12.25 6.35 -17.72
CA GLY A 192 -13.15 5.94 -18.79
C GLY A 192 -14.44 5.32 -18.29
N ASN A 193 -15.56 5.83 -18.81
CA ASN A 193 -16.87 5.23 -18.56
C ASN A 193 -17.07 4.08 -19.54
N PRO A 194 -17.33 2.83 -19.10
CA PRO A 194 -17.48 1.68 -19.99
C PRO A 194 -18.50 1.86 -21.13
N ARG A 195 -19.49 2.74 -20.95
CA ARG A 195 -20.48 3.04 -21.99
C ARG A 195 -19.94 3.92 -23.12
N HIS A 196 -18.85 4.64 -22.86
CA HIS A 196 -18.19 5.60 -23.77
C HIS A 196 -16.80 5.15 -24.22
N ILE A 197 -16.12 4.25 -23.51
CA ILE A 197 -14.85 3.66 -23.96
C ILE A 197 -14.97 3.17 -25.43
N PRO A 198 -16.04 2.45 -25.84
CA PRO A 198 -16.21 2.02 -27.23
C PRO A 198 -16.46 3.12 -28.27
N ASP A 199 -16.49 4.39 -27.87
CA ASP A 199 -16.56 5.54 -28.78
C ASP A 199 -15.14 5.98 -29.22
N LEU A 200 -14.07 5.49 -28.56
CA LEU A 200 -12.69 5.88 -28.85
C LEU A 200 -12.20 5.29 -30.18
N THR A 201 -11.66 6.16 -31.02
CA THR A 201 -11.00 5.78 -32.30
C THR A 201 -9.47 5.84 -32.19
N PHE A 202 -8.78 5.13 -33.09
CA PHE A 202 -7.32 5.14 -33.13
C PHE A 202 -6.74 6.51 -33.51
N GLU A 203 -7.44 7.28 -34.33
CA GLU A 203 -7.04 8.63 -34.73
C GLU A 203 -7.10 9.61 -33.54
N GLN A 204 -8.11 9.50 -32.68
CA GLN A 204 -8.19 10.27 -31.43
C GLN A 204 -7.04 9.88 -30.49
N TYR A 205 -6.81 8.57 -30.35
CA TYR A 205 -5.76 8.02 -29.51
C TYR A 205 -4.36 8.53 -29.89
N GLU A 206 -4.00 8.46 -31.18
CA GLU A 206 -2.71 8.98 -31.68
C GLU A 206 -2.64 10.51 -31.62
N GLY A 207 -3.75 11.19 -31.95
CA GLY A 207 -3.83 12.64 -31.93
C GLY A 207 -3.63 13.24 -30.53
N PHE A 208 -4.16 12.57 -29.50
CA PHE A 208 -3.99 12.96 -28.11
C PHE A 208 -2.54 12.83 -27.65
N HIS A 209 -1.86 11.71 -27.98
CA HIS A 209 -0.43 11.54 -27.70
C HIS A 209 0.39 12.65 -28.34
N ARG A 210 0.23 12.86 -29.65
CA ARG A 210 0.98 13.88 -30.41
C ARG A 210 0.81 15.29 -29.82
N ARG A 211 -0.34 15.58 -29.23
CA ARG A 211 -0.66 16.89 -28.64
C ARG A 211 -0.13 17.03 -27.21
N PHE A 212 -0.40 16.06 -26.33
CA PHE A 212 -0.18 16.22 -24.89
C PHE A 212 1.10 15.55 -24.38
N TYR A 213 1.65 14.56 -25.07
CA TYR A 213 2.91 13.87 -24.72
C TYR A 213 4.11 14.55 -25.38
N HIS A 214 4.14 15.88 -25.31
CA HIS A 214 5.19 16.71 -25.88
C HIS A 214 5.98 17.38 -24.74
N PRO A 215 7.32 17.53 -24.84
CA PRO A 215 8.13 18.14 -23.79
C PRO A 215 7.67 19.52 -23.31
N SER A 216 7.14 20.37 -24.19
CA SER A 216 6.55 21.68 -23.80
C SER A 216 5.37 21.58 -22.81
N ASN A 217 4.76 20.40 -22.69
CA ASN A 217 3.67 20.10 -21.76
C ASN A 217 4.14 19.28 -20.54
N ALA A 218 5.43 18.95 -20.46
CA ALA A 218 5.97 18.04 -19.46
C ALA A 218 6.50 18.78 -18.23
N ARG A 219 6.35 18.13 -17.07
CA ARG A 219 7.08 18.43 -15.82
C ARG A 219 7.98 17.26 -15.49
N ILE A 220 9.29 17.51 -15.36
CA ILE A 220 10.30 16.48 -15.12
C ILE A 220 10.86 16.65 -13.71
N PHE A 221 10.88 15.57 -12.93
CA PHE A 221 11.31 15.62 -11.53
C PHE A 221 12.44 14.62 -11.28
N PHE A 222 13.42 15.04 -10.49
CA PHE A 222 14.49 14.20 -9.97
C PHE A 222 14.69 14.43 -8.47
N TYR A 223 14.98 13.35 -7.74
CA TYR A 223 15.28 13.34 -6.30
C TYR A 223 16.30 12.26 -5.99
N GLY A 224 17.26 12.54 -5.09
CA GLY A 224 18.19 11.56 -4.54
C GLY A 224 19.66 11.97 -4.67
N ASP A 225 20.53 10.99 -4.50
CA ASP A 225 22.00 11.12 -4.43
C ASP A 225 22.74 11.02 -5.79
N ASP A 226 22.03 10.85 -6.90
CA ASP A 226 22.68 10.79 -8.22
C ASP A 226 23.23 12.16 -8.68
N PRO A 227 24.30 12.18 -9.51
CA PRO A 227 24.91 13.42 -9.97
C PRO A 227 23.96 14.31 -10.79
N GLU A 228 23.71 15.53 -10.33
CA GLU A 228 22.79 16.48 -10.99
C GLU A 228 23.14 16.76 -12.47
N GLU A 229 24.42 16.88 -12.80
CA GLU A 229 24.87 17.11 -14.18
C GLU A 229 24.47 15.95 -15.12
N ALA A 230 24.50 14.70 -14.62
CA ALA A 230 24.08 13.54 -15.38
C ALA A 230 22.56 13.55 -15.67
N ARG A 231 21.74 14.06 -14.74
CA ARG A 231 20.29 14.26 -14.96
C ARG A 231 20.04 15.16 -16.16
N LEU A 232 20.69 16.32 -16.19
CA LEU A 232 20.54 17.31 -17.27
C LEU A 232 21.06 16.77 -18.61
N ALA A 233 22.23 16.13 -18.61
CA ALA A 233 22.81 15.53 -19.80
C ALA A 233 21.93 14.39 -20.37
N LEU A 234 21.32 13.58 -19.52
CA LEU A 234 20.40 12.51 -19.94
C LEU A 234 19.14 13.09 -20.56
N MET A 235 18.50 14.06 -19.91
CA MET A 235 17.28 14.67 -20.44
C MET A 235 17.50 15.38 -21.78
N GLU A 236 18.63 16.07 -21.95
CA GLU A 236 18.99 16.72 -23.22
C GLU A 236 19.00 15.75 -24.41
N GLN A 237 19.38 14.48 -24.21
CA GLN A 237 19.38 13.47 -25.28
C GLN A 237 17.99 13.22 -25.86
N PHE A 238 16.94 13.38 -25.05
CA PHE A 238 15.55 13.21 -25.47
C PHE A 238 14.93 14.53 -25.91
N LEU A 239 15.16 15.60 -25.16
CA LEU A 239 14.44 16.87 -25.36
C LEU A 239 14.93 17.66 -26.59
N SER A 240 16.19 17.46 -27.00
CA SER A 240 16.78 18.15 -28.16
C SER A 240 16.14 17.78 -29.51
N GLU A 241 15.41 16.65 -29.57
CA GLU A 241 14.65 16.21 -30.76
C GLU A 241 13.40 17.07 -31.04
N PHE A 242 12.95 17.86 -30.08
CA PHE A 242 11.66 18.57 -30.12
C PHE A 242 11.82 20.09 -30.20
N GLY A 243 10.95 20.78 -30.92
CA GLY A 243 10.81 22.24 -30.85
C GLY A 243 9.62 22.64 -29.96
N ALA A 244 9.59 23.86 -29.43
CA ALA A 244 8.46 24.32 -28.61
C ALA A 244 7.12 24.31 -29.36
N ILE A 245 6.06 23.88 -28.67
CA ILE A 245 4.65 23.98 -29.12
C ILE A 245 3.78 24.55 -28.00
N ASP A 246 2.57 25.01 -28.36
CA ASP A 246 1.49 25.22 -27.40
C ASP A 246 0.51 24.04 -27.47
N PRO A 247 0.47 23.14 -26.46
CA PRO A 247 -0.45 22.01 -26.42
C PRO A 247 -1.89 22.44 -26.10
N ASN A 248 -2.12 23.69 -25.68
CA ASN A 248 -3.40 24.19 -25.18
C ASN A 248 -4.03 23.21 -24.15
N SER A 249 -3.26 22.92 -23.09
CA SER A 249 -3.59 21.96 -22.03
C SER A 249 -4.02 22.62 -20.71
N GLN A 250 -4.11 23.95 -20.66
CA GLN A 250 -4.51 24.70 -19.47
C GLN A 250 -5.96 24.41 -19.08
N ILE A 251 -6.26 24.47 -17.78
CA ILE A 251 -7.48 23.85 -17.25
C ILE A 251 -8.62 24.81 -16.90
N GLU A 252 -8.49 26.12 -16.80
CA GLU A 252 -9.54 27.02 -16.23
C GLU A 252 -10.18 26.62 -14.87
N PRO A 253 -10.36 27.58 -13.94
CA PRO A 253 -11.09 27.30 -12.70
C PRO A 253 -12.59 27.17 -12.98
N GLN A 254 -13.26 26.24 -12.29
CA GLN A 254 -14.70 26.07 -12.30
C GLN A 254 -15.38 27.32 -11.71
N PRO A 255 -16.29 27.98 -12.46
CA PRO A 255 -17.06 29.10 -11.94
C PRO A 255 -17.93 28.72 -10.75
N LEU A 256 -18.00 29.61 -9.74
CA LEU A 256 -18.84 29.41 -8.56
C LEU A 256 -20.34 29.49 -8.91
N TRP A 257 -21.14 28.57 -8.35
CA TRP A 257 -22.59 28.63 -8.47
C TRP A 257 -23.19 29.73 -7.59
N ALA A 258 -24.41 30.17 -7.92
CA ALA A 258 -25.15 31.12 -7.09
C ALA A 258 -26.05 30.44 -6.03
N VAL A 259 -26.36 29.15 -6.20
CA VAL A 259 -27.22 28.38 -5.30
C VAL A 259 -26.75 26.92 -5.19
N PRO A 260 -26.94 26.25 -4.03
CA PRO A 260 -26.64 24.83 -3.89
C PRO A 260 -27.48 23.95 -4.82
N ARG A 261 -26.93 22.80 -5.20
CA ARG A 261 -27.57 21.81 -6.07
C ARG A 261 -27.77 20.48 -5.35
N ARG A 262 -28.78 19.71 -5.76
CA ARG A 262 -29.05 18.37 -5.24
C ARG A 262 -29.33 17.42 -6.39
N GLU A 263 -28.68 16.26 -6.37
CA GLU A 263 -28.70 15.29 -7.45
C GLU A 263 -28.94 13.88 -6.90
N THR A 264 -29.75 13.09 -7.60
CA THR A 264 -29.98 11.69 -7.28
C THR A 264 -29.37 10.81 -8.35
N ARG A 265 -28.57 9.81 -7.95
CA ARG A 265 -27.98 8.81 -8.83
C ARG A 265 -28.34 7.40 -8.35
N ARG A 266 -28.21 6.42 -9.23
CA ARG A 266 -28.44 5.01 -8.91
C ARG A 266 -27.11 4.26 -8.89
N PHE A 267 -27.03 3.21 -8.08
CA PHE A 267 -25.93 2.24 -8.13
C PHE A 267 -26.47 0.80 -8.13
N PRO A 268 -25.76 -0.15 -8.76
CA PRO A 268 -26.24 -1.52 -8.87
C PRO A 268 -26.15 -2.24 -7.52
N VAL A 269 -27.17 -3.03 -7.20
CA VAL A 269 -27.14 -4.01 -6.10
C VAL A 269 -27.65 -5.36 -6.59
N ALA A 270 -27.21 -6.44 -5.95
CA ALA A 270 -27.70 -7.78 -6.28
C ALA A 270 -29.21 -7.89 -5.96
N ALA A 271 -29.95 -8.64 -6.79
CA ALA A 271 -31.41 -8.71 -6.69
C ALA A 271 -31.89 -9.35 -5.38
N ASP A 272 -31.13 -10.31 -4.85
CA ASP A 272 -31.36 -10.98 -3.57
C ASP A 272 -31.02 -10.11 -2.34
N ALA A 273 -30.19 -9.08 -2.52
CA ALA A 273 -29.85 -8.11 -1.49
C ALA A 273 -30.66 -6.80 -1.58
N ALA A 274 -31.58 -6.69 -2.55
CA ALA A 274 -32.22 -5.42 -2.89
C ALA A 274 -33.21 -4.90 -1.83
N GLU A 275 -33.88 -5.79 -1.10
CA GLU A 275 -34.86 -5.41 -0.06
C GLU A 275 -34.17 -4.78 1.17
N ASP A 276 -32.94 -5.21 1.48
CA ASP A 276 -32.15 -4.71 2.61
C ASP A 276 -31.10 -3.67 2.17
N ALA A 277 -31.02 -3.35 0.88
CA ALA A 277 -30.01 -2.44 0.34
C ALA A 277 -30.24 -1.01 0.84
N LYS A 278 -29.20 -0.45 1.43
CA LYS A 278 -29.20 0.92 1.96
C LYS A 278 -28.58 1.90 0.98
N GLY A 279 -28.96 3.17 1.08
CA GLY A 279 -28.45 4.25 0.24
C GLY A 279 -27.15 4.87 0.74
N MET A 280 -26.69 5.87 0.00
CA MET A 280 -25.55 6.71 0.38
C MET A 280 -25.90 8.18 0.10
N VAL A 281 -25.32 9.08 0.88
CA VAL A 281 -25.44 10.53 0.65
C VAL A 281 -24.08 11.19 0.87
N SER A 282 -23.73 12.13 0.01
CA SER A 282 -22.55 12.99 0.12
C SER A 282 -22.95 14.44 -0.04
N VAL A 283 -22.42 15.31 0.81
CA VAL A 283 -22.48 16.76 0.67
C VAL A 283 -21.06 17.25 0.39
N ALA A 284 -20.88 17.92 -0.74
CA ALA A 284 -19.59 18.36 -1.23
C ALA A 284 -19.56 19.86 -1.53
N TRP A 285 -18.39 20.47 -1.35
CA TRP A 285 -18.13 21.88 -1.61
C TRP A 285 -16.95 22.04 -2.56
N LEU A 286 -17.06 22.97 -3.50
CA LEU A 286 -15.91 23.45 -4.25
C LEU A 286 -15.18 24.51 -3.44
N LEU A 287 -13.88 24.34 -3.27
CA LEU A 287 -13.00 25.16 -2.45
C LEU A 287 -11.99 25.93 -3.34
N PRO A 288 -11.14 26.81 -2.76
CA PRO A 288 -10.15 27.57 -3.52
C PRO A 288 -9.11 26.72 -4.27
N GLU A 289 -8.35 27.38 -5.14
CA GLU A 289 -7.24 26.76 -5.89
C GLU A 289 -6.09 26.33 -4.98
N VAL A 290 -5.34 25.30 -5.39
CA VAL A 290 -4.22 24.71 -4.61
C VAL A 290 -2.90 25.49 -4.68
N MET A 291 -2.87 26.62 -5.40
CA MET A 291 -1.62 27.35 -5.68
C MET A 291 -1.08 28.14 -4.49
N ASP A 292 -1.93 28.51 -3.53
CA ASP A 292 -1.51 29.20 -2.31
C ASP A 292 -1.21 28.18 -1.21
N ALA A 293 0.08 27.99 -0.91
CA ALA A 293 0.54 26.94 0.00
C ALA A 293 0.05 27.12 1.44
N GLU A 294 -0.06 28.37 1.92
CA GLU A 294 -0.62 28.66 3.24
C GLU A 294 -2.10 28.29 3.32
N THR A 295 -2.91 28.71 2.34
CA THR A 295 -4.31 28.31 2.23
C THR A 295 -4.41 26.78 2.16
N HIS A 296 -3.65 26.12 1.30
CA HIS A 296 -3.64 24.66 1.19
C HIS A 296 -3.38 23.99 2.55
N LEU A 297 -2.39 24.46 3.31
CA LEU A 297 -2.09 23.95 4.65
C LEU A 297 -3.20 24.22 5.67
N LEU A 298 -3.84 25.40 5.64
CA LEU A 298 -5.01 25.70 6.47
C LEU A 298 -6.18 24.75 6.20
N PHE A 299 -6.41 24.41 4.93
CA PHE A 299 -7.46 23.45 4.55
C PHE A 299 -7.12 22.01 4.96
N ARG A 300 -5.84 21.61 4.91
CA ARG A 300 -5.36 20.32 5.45
C ARG A 300 -5.59 20.22 6.95
N LEU A 301 -5.31 21.30 7.70
CA LEU A 301 -5.60 21.37 9.14
C LEU A 301 -7.11 21.28 9.41
N LEU A 302 -7.94 21.95 8.59
CA LEU A 302 -9.40 21.82 8.70
C LEU A 302 -9.91 20.41 8.40
N ASP A 303 -9.32 19.70 7.45
CA ASP A 303 -9.68 18.30 7.18
C ASP A 303 -9.46 17.42 8.42
N TYR A 304 -8.30 17.60 9.07
CA TYR A 304 -7.99 16.93 10.35
C TYR A 304 -9.03 17.27 11.42
N ILE A 305 -9.26 18.57 11.64
CA ILE A 305 -10.19 19.09 12.65
C ILE A 305 -11.61 18.58 12.39
N LEU A 306 -12.08 18.57 11.15
CA LEU A 306 -13.47 18.26 10.85
C LEU A 306 -13.74 16.76 10.84
N ILE A 307 -12.92 15.96 10.15
CA ILE A 307 -13.35 14.60 9.76
C ILE A 307 -12.28 13.50 9.85
N GLU A 308 -11.00 13.79 10.06
CA GLU A 308 -9.92 12.78 9.97
C GLU A 308 -9.89 11.76 11.13
N THR A 309 -10.15 12.19 12.36
CA THR A 309 -10.08 11.30 13.54
C THR A 309 -11.47 10.97 14.08
N PRO A 310 -11.66 9.85 14.81
CA PRO A 310 -12.93 9.57 15.49
C PRO A 310 -13.38 10.67 16.46
N ALA A 311 -12.44 11.46 17.00
CA ALA A 311 -12.71 12.60 17.86
C ALA A 311 -13.11 13.87 17.09
N SER A 312 -12.84 13.92 15.78
CA SER A 312 -13.16 15.08 14.94
C SER A 312 -14.67 15.32 14.94
N PRO A 313 -15.16 16.54 15.28
CA PRO A 313 -16.57 16.83 15.52
C PRO A 313 -17.53 16.41 14.42
N LEU A 314 -17.21 16.63 13.13
CA LEU A 314 -18.11 16.27 12.04
C LEU A 314 -18.18 14.75 11.86
N ARG A 315 -17.04 14.06 11.93
CA ARG A 315 -17.01 12.58 11.91
C ARG A 315 -17.80 11.99 13.08
N ARG A 316 -17.57 12.50 14.29
CA ARG A 316 -18.27 12.05 15.49
C ARG A 316 -19.78 12.24 15.37
N ALA A 317 -20.23 13.43 14.98
CA ALA A 317 -21.65 13.72 14.79
C ALA A 317 -22.30 12.77 13.78
N LEU A 318 -21.65 12.52 12.64
CA LEU A 318 -22.15 11.62 11.61
C LEU A 318 -22.27 10.17 12.11
N ILE A 319 -21.22 9.62 12.72
CA ILE A 319 -21.20 8.23 13.18
C ILE A 319 -22.14 8.02 14.38
N GLU A 320 -22.12 8.90 15.37
CA GLU A 320 -22.95 8.78 16.59
C GLU A 320 -24.43 9.05 16.32
N SER A 321 -24.79 9.68 15.19
CA SER A 321 -26.19 9.88 14.82
C SER A 321 -26.97 8.59 14.58
N GLY A 322 -26.27 7.50 14.22
CA GLY A 322 -26.89 6.23 13.81
C GLY A 322 -27.68 6.30 12.50
N LEU A 323 -27.54 7.39 11.71
CA LEU A 323 -28.25 7.55 10.43
C LEU A 323 -27.67 6.72 9.29
N GLY A 324 -26.44 6.20 9.45
CA GLY A 324 -25.74 5.38 8.48
C GLY A 324 -24.74 4.43 9.13
N ASP A 325 -24.18 3.53 8.35
CA ASP A 325 -23.27 2.48 8.82
C ASP A 325 -21.80 2.95 8.85
N ASP A 326 -21.41 3.83 7.93
CA ASP A 326 -20.05 4.38 7.83
C ASP A 326 -20.04 5.68 7.01
N LEU A 327 -18.90 6.38 6.95
CA LEU A 327 -18.73 7.58 6.14
C LEU A 327 -18.78 7.29 4.64
N SER A 328 -19.21 8.29 3.87
CA SER A 328 -19.19 8.32 2.39
C SER A 328 -18.45 9.56 1.89
N ALA A 329 -17.70 9.43 0.78
CA ALA A 329 -17.00 10.50 0.05
C ALA A 329 -16.30 11.52 0.97
N ARG A 330 -15.16 11.11 1.54
CA ARG A 330 -14.60 11.71 2.75
C ARG A 330 -13.48 12.72 2.47
N GLY A 331 -13.62 13.89 3.10
CA GLY A 331 -12.53 14.81 3.39
C GLY A 331 -12.14 15.72 2.23
N LEU A 332 -10.97 16.34 2.39
CA LEU A 332 -10.36 17.22 1.41
C LEU A 332 -9.78 16.43 0.24
N ALA A 333 -10.17 16.81 -0.98
CA ALA A 333 -9.48 16.45 -2.22
C ALA A 333 -8.71 17.66 -2.74
N ASP A 334 -7.39 17.57 -2.77
CA ASP A 334 -6.44 18.66 -3.02
C ASP A 334 -5.43 18.36 -4.14
N HIS A 335 -5.76 17.43 -5.03
CA HIS A 335 -4.90 16.97 -6.13
C HIS A 335 -5.33 17.47 -7.52
N LEU A 336 -6.36 18.33 -7.55
CA LEU A 336 -6.92 18.99 -8.74
C LEU A 336 -6.63 20.49 -8.71
N ARG A 337 -6.99 21.20 -9.78
CA ARG A 337 -6.83 22.66 -9.86
C ARG A 337 -7.47 23.41 -8.68
N GLN A 338 -8.70 23.04 -8.34
CA GLN A 338 -9.42 23.54 -7.17
C GLN A 338 -9.64 22.42 -6.17
N MET A 339 -9.48 22.75 -4.90
CA MET A 339 -9.79 21.82 -3.83
C MET A 339 -11.29 21.52 -3.80
N SER A 340 -11.67 20.38 -3.25
CA SER A 340 -13.05 20.10 -2.86
C SER A 340 -13.07 19.40 -1.51
N PHE A 341 -14.20 19.47 -0.81
CA PHE A 341 -14.38 18.76 0.45
C PHE A 341 -15.70 18.01 0.42
N GLY A 342 -15.69 16.73 0.80
CA GLY A 342 -16.88 15.88 0.90
C GLY A 342 -17.12 15.36 2.31
N ALA A 343 -18.38 15.30 2.73
CA ALA A 343 -18.80 14.59 3.94
C ALA A 343 -20.18 13.95 3.75
N GLY A 344 -20.36 12.76 4.31
CA GLY A 344 -21.59 12.02 4.13
C GLY A 344 -21.59 10.66 4.82
N LEU A 345 -22.65 9.89 4.59
CA LEU A 345 -22.84 8.55 5.15
C LEU A 345 -23.23 7.56 4.06
N LYS A 346 -22.74 6.33 4.19
CA LYS A 346 -23.22 5.15 3.48
C LYS A 346 -23.97 4.23 4.43
N GLY A 347 -24.83 3.38 3.88
CA GLY A 347 -25.68 2.53 4.71
C GLY A 347 -26.84 3.31 5.33
N ILE A 348 -27.37 4.32 4.63
CA ILE A 348 -28.47 5.15 5.14
C ILE A 348 -29.84 4.63 4.69
N ASN A 349 -30.88 4.87 5.48
CA ASN A 349 -32.23 4.83 4.92
C ASN A 349 -32.41 6.05 4.01
N LEU A 350 -32.95 5.87 2.81
CA LEU A 350 -33.07 6.96 1.84
C LEU A 350 -33.96 8.12 2.33
N ALA A 351 -34.93 7.84 3.19
CA ALA A 351 -35.78 8.84 3.82
C ALA A 351 -34.99 9.77 4.78
N ASP A 352 -33.84 9.32 5.28
CA ASP A 352 -32.99 10.05 6.22
C ASP A 352 -31.92 10.90 5.50
N ALA A 353 -31.79 10.81 4.18
CA ALA A 353 -30.80 11.59 3.42
C ALA A 353 -30.85 13.12 3.70
N PRO A 354 -32.05 13.77 3.78
CA PRO A 354 -32.13 15.18 4.16
C PRO A 354 -31.67 15.46 5.60
N GLN A 355 -31.82 14.49 6.51
CA GLN A 355 -31.38 14.62 7.90
C GLN A 355 -29.85 14.58 7.98
N VAL A 356 -29.19 13.77 7.15
CA VAL A 356 -27.72 13.75 7.07
C VAL A 356 -27.18 15.09 6.56
N GLU A 357 -27.75 15.67 5.51
CA GLU A 357 -27.35 17.01 5.03
C GLU A 357 -27.55 18.07 6.13
N ALA A 358 -28.71 18.05 6.81
CA ALA A 358 -28.98 18.97 7.91
C ALA A 358 -27.97 18.81 9.05
N LEU A 359 -27.67 17.58 9.46
CA LEU A 359 -26.71 17.28 10.51
C LEU A 359 -25.31 17.82 10.19
N ILE A 360 -24.85 17.70 8.94
CA ILE A 360 -23.54 18.24 8.52
C ILE A 360 -23.55 19.77 8.67
N LEU A 361 -24.56 20.44 8.10
CA LEU A 361 -24.66 21.89 8.14
C LEU A 361 -24.82 22.44 9.56
N ASP A 362 -25.62 21.77 10.38
CA ASP A 362 -25.84 22.16 11.77
C ASP A 362 -24.59 21.94 12.61
N THR A 363 -23.85 20.85 12.40
CA THR A 363 -22.56 20.63 13.07
C THR A 363 -21.55 21.73 12.71
N LEU A 364 -21.44 22.09 11.43
CA LEU A 364 -20.56 23.18 10.99
C LEU A 364 -21.00 24.54 11.58
N ARG A 365 -22.31 24.83 11.67
CA ARG A 365 -22.82 26.04 12.34
C ARG A 365 -22.47 26.05 13.82
N THR A 366 -22.67 24.95 14.53
CA THR A 366 -22.30 24.84 15.95
C THR A 366 -20.82 25.11 16.16
N LEU A 367 -19.94 24.55 15.31
CA LEU A 367 -18.49 24.84 15.38
C LEU A 367 -18.20 26.32 15.16
N VAL A 368 -18.89 26.97 14.23
CA VAL A 368 -18.73 28.42 14.01
C VAL A 368 -19.28 29.24 15.16
N ASP A 369 -20.44 28.89 15.73
CA ASP A 369 -21.10 29.68 16.76
C ASP A 369 -20.42 29.52 18.14
N GLU A 370 -20.17 28.27 18.54
CA GLU A 370 -19.66 27.89 19.86
C GLU A 370 -18.13 27.83 19.92
N GLY A 371 -17.47 27.65 18.77
CA GLY A 371 -16.03 27.52 18.64
C GLY A 371 -15.55 26.08 18.58
N ILE A 372 -14.36 25.89 18.02
CA ILE A 372 -13.65 24.61 17.97
C ILE A 372 -12.87 24.42 19.29
N ASP A 373 -12.87 23.20 19.82
CA ASP A 373 -12.05 22.87 20.98
C ASP A 373 -10.57 23.17 20.71
N LYS A 374 -9.93 23.96 21.58
CA LYS A 374 -8.52 24.31 21.46
C LYS A 374 -7.62 23.09 21.42
N ALA A 375 -7.97 22.03 22.18
CA ALA A 375 -7.22 20.79 22.16
C ALA A 375 -7.26 20.10 20.79
N MET A 376 -8.38 20.24 20.04
CA MET A 376 -8.49 19.72 18.68
C MET A 376 -7.61 20.51 17.69
N ILE A 377 -7.55 21.84 17.83
CA ILE A 377 -6.67 22.68 17.02
C ILE A 377 -5.20 22.34 17.28
N GLU A 378 -4.80 22.24 18.56
CA GLU A 378 -3.45 21.87 18.96
C GLU A 378 -3.07 20.47 18.44
N ALA A 379 -3.99 19.50 18.54
CA ALA A 379 -3.79 18.15 17.99
C ALA A 379 -3.61 18.17 16.47
N ALA A 380 -4.42 18.95 15.73
CA ALA A 380 -4.31 19.07 14.28
C ALA A 380 -2.95 19.64 13.84
N LEU A 381 -2.48 20.69 14.53
CA LEU A 381 -1.17 21.29 14.28
C LEU A 381 -0.04 20.29 14.55
N ASN A 382 -0.06 19.63 15.70
CA ASN A 382 0.99 18.68 16.09
C ASN A 382 1.01 17.46 15.16
N ALA A 383 -0.16 16.88 14.85
CA ALA A 383 -0.24 15.72 13.95
C ALA A 383 0.22 16.06 12.53
N THR A 384 -0.16 17.23 12.01
CA THR A 384 0.26 17.69 10.68
C THR A 384 1.76 17.96 10.63
N GLU A 385 2.30 18.68 11.63
CA GLU A 385 3.73 18.94 11.76
C GLU A 385 4.53 17.63 11.85
N PHE A 386 4.08 16.70 12.70
CA PHE A 386 4.72 15.40 12.87
C PHE A 386 4.72 14.60 11.57
N ALA A 387 3.57 14.51 10.88
CA ALA A 387 3.46 13.78 9.61
C ALA A 387 4.35 14.38 8.50
N LEU A 388 4.42 15.71 8.41
CA LEU A 388 5.26 16.40 7.43
C LEU A 388 6.76 16.21 7.71
N ARG A 389 7.17 16.26 8.99
CA ARG A 389 8.56 16.08 9.43
C ARG A 389 9.02 14.63 9.32
N GLU A 390 8.15 13.68 9.68
CA GLU A 390 8.44 12.24 9.62
C GLU A 390 8.55 11.77 8.18
N ASN A 391 7.66 12.26 7.32
CA ASN A 391 7.56 11.89 5.91
C ASN A 391 7.74 10.36 5.73
N ASN A 392 7.07 9.59 6.60
CA ASN A 392 7.16 8.13 6.64
C ASN A 392 6.16 7.55 5.64
N THR A 393 6.65 7.30 4.43
CA THR A 393 5.88 6.82 3.29
C THR A 393 5.85 5.29 3.20
N GLY A 394 6.40 4.59 4.21
CA GLY A 394 6.54 3.14 4.19
C GLY A 394 7.34 2.67 2.97
N ASN A 395 6.76 1.78 2.17
CA ASN A 395 7.39 1.25 0.95
C ASN A 395 7.25 2.19 -0.26
N PHE A 396 6.44 3.24 -0.17
CA PHE A 396 6.34 4.25 -1.22
C PHE A 396 7.57 5.16 -1.15
N PRO A 397 8.32 5.41 -2.24
CA PRO A 397 9.53 6.23 -2.17
C PRO A 397 9.26 7.65 -1.65
N ARG A 398 10.07 8.13 -0.71
CA ARG A 398 9.97 9.50 -0.17
C ARG A 398 10.04 10.56 -1.26
N GLY A 399 10.99 10.40 -2.20
CA GLY A 399 11.11 11.29 -3.35
C GLY A 399 9.86 11.37 -4.22
N LEU A 400 9.06 10.30 -4.30
CA LEU A 400 7.82 10.28 -5.06
C LEU A 400 6.70 11.05 -4.34
N ALA A 401 6.61 10.94 -3.00
CA ALA A 401 5.68 11.76 -2.24
C ALA A 401 6.04 13.26 -2.33
N VAL A 402 7.34 13.58 -2.34
CA VAL A 402 7.84 14.95 -2.56
C VAL A 402 7.48 15.43 -3.98
N MET A 403 7.67 14.59 -5.01
CA MET A 403 7.26 14.90 -6.38
C MET A 403 5.79 15.28 -6.47
N LEU A 404 4.90 14.44 -5.92
CA LEU A 404 3.46 14.67 -5.96
C LEU A 404 3.06 15.96 -5.24
N ARG A 405 3.69 16.27 -4.10
CA ARG A 405 3.46 17.52 -3.36
C ARG A 405 3.90 18.76 -4.16
N ALA A 406 5.08 18.71 -4.78
CA ALA A 406 5.57 19.80 -5.63
C ALA A 406 4.68 19.97 -6.88
N LEU A 407 4.16 18.86 -7.41
CA LEU A 407 3.33 18.85 -8.61
C LEU A 407 1.97 19.53 -8.41
N THR A 408 1.42 19.53 -7.19
CA THR A 408 0.11 20.11 -6.85
C THR A 408 -0.06 21.55 -7.39
N PRO A 409 0.78 22.54 -7.01
CA PRO A 409 0.72 23.86 -7.64
C PRO A 409 1.36 23.90 -9.04
N TRP A 410 2.40 23.10 -9.28
CA TRP A 410 3.25 23.21 -10.47
C TRP A 410 2.58 22.80 -11.78
N LEU A 411 1.67 21.82 -11.75
CA LEU A 411 0.89 21.39 -12.90
C LEU A 411 0.01 22.53 -13.45
N HIS A 412 -0.46 23.39 -12.56
CA HIS A 412 -1.31 24.53 -12.86
C HIS A 412 -0.53 25.85 -12.94
N ASP A 413 0.76 25.75 -13.27
CA ASP A 413 1.67 26.88 -13.51
C ASP A 413 1.95 27.74 -12.25
N GLY A 414 1.72 27.18 -11.05
CA GLY A 414 2.12 27.75 -9.76
C GLY A 414 3.55 27.39 -9.34
N GLU A 415 3.99 27.89 -8.19
CA GLU A 415 5.35 27.69 -7.68
C GLU A 415 5.54 26.29 -7.07
N PRO A 416 6.42 25.42 -7.60
CA PRO A 416 6.54 24.02 -7.16
C PRO A 416 7.08 23.83 -5.74
N LEU A 417 7.91 24.76 -5.28
CA LEU A 417 8.68 24.59 -4.05
C LEU A 417 7.97 25.12 -2.80
N ALA A 418 6.99 26.01 -2.97
CA ALA A 418 6.22 26.56 -1.87
C ALA A 418 5.51 25.48 -1.04
N ALA A 419 5.04 24.39 -1.67
CA ALA A 419 4.39 23.29 -0.96
C ALA A 419 5.37 22.39 -0.18
N LEU A 420 6.68 22.55 -0.36
CA LEU A 420 7.70 21.74 0.30
C LEU A 420 8.23 22.38 1.60
N GLU A 421 8.16 23.71 1.72
CA GLU A 421 8.68 24.53 2.82
C GLU A 421 7.61 24.75 3.92
N PHE A 422 7.31 23.70 4.69
CA PHE A 422 6.17 23.71 5.61
C PHE A 422 6.45 24.31 7.00
N GLU A 423 7.70 24.41 7.47
CA GLU A 423 7.96 24.89 8.84
C GLU A 423 7.60 26.38 8.96
N SER A 424 7.98 27.18 7.96
CA SER A 424 7.68 28.61 7.93
C SER A 424 6.17 28.89 7.87
N GLN A 425 5.43 28.09 7.11
CA GLN A 425 3.97 28.17 6.97
C GLN A 425 3.25 27.76 8.26
N LEU A 426 3.67 26.67 8.90
CA LEU A 426 3.13 26.28 10.21
C LEU A 426 3.35 27.38 11.26
N GLN A 427 4.53 28.00 11.28
CA GLN A 427 4.80 29.10 12.20
C GLN A 427 3.90 30.31 11.93
N GLN A 428 3.69 30.67 10.66
CA GLN A 428 2.77 31.75 10.28
C GLN A 428 1.34 31.45 10.74
N ILE A 429 0.86 30.21 10.57
CA ILE A 429 -0.47 29.80 11.04
C ILE A 429 -0.56 29.87 12.58
N ARG A 430 0.50 29.47 13.31
CA ARG A 430 0.56 29.59 14.77
C ARG A 430 0.49 31.06 15.22
N ASP A 431 1.19 31.96 14.54
CA ASP A 431 1.15 33.40 14.81
C ASP A 431 -0.24 33.97 14.51
N GLN A 432 -0.86 33.57 13.40
CA GLN A 432 -2.23 33.96 13.05
C GLN A 432 -3.25 33.51 14.08
N LEU A 433 -3.17 32.26 14.56
CA LEU A 433 -4.05 31.76 15.63
C LEU A 433 -3.90 32.55 16.93
N THR A 434 -2.73 33.14 17.17
CA THR A 434 -2.49 34.01 18.32
C THR A 434 -3.20 35.36 18.15
N SER A 435 -3.16 35.96 16.95
CA SER A 435 -3.83 37.23 16.65
C SER A 435 -5.33 37.09 16.37
N GLU A 436 -5.75 35.96 15.82
CA GLU A 436 -7.11 35.65 15.37
C GLU A 436 -7.53 34.27 15.92
N PRO A 437 -7.92 34.17 17.20
CA PRO A 437 -8.22 32.89 17.83
C PRO A 437 -9.41 32.12 17.24
N ARG A 438 -10.18 32.75 16.34
CA ARG A 438 -11.33 32.16 15.62
C ARG A 438 -11.07 31.98 14.12
N LEU A 439 -9.80 31.83 13.73
CA LEU A 439 -9.37 31.69 12.34
C LEU A 439 -10.14 30.56 11.62
N PHE A 440 -10.14 29.36 12.21
CA PHE A 440 -10.78 28.18 11.60
C PHE A 440 -12.30 28.29 11.51
N GLU A 441 -12.96 28.88 12.49
CA GLU A 441 -14.39 29.18 12.46
C GLU A 441 -14.71 30.18 11.34
N GLY A 442 -13.88 31.21 11.16
CA GLY A 442 -13.99 32.15 10.05
C GLY A 442 -13.85 31.48 8.69
N LEU A 443 -12.93 30.51 8.55
CA LEU A 443 -12.75 29.71 7.34
C LEU A 443 -13.95 28.80 7.07
N ILE A 444 -14.49 28.11 8.08
CA ILE A 444 -15.70 27.28 7.97
C ILE A 444 -16.89 28.12 7.53
N GLN A 445 -17.08 29.28 8.17
CA GLN A 445 -18.15 30.22 7.81
C GLN A 445 -18.05 30.61 6.33
N ARG A 446 -16.86 31.05 5.89
CA ARG A 446 -16.64 31.55 4.52
C ARG A 446 -16.74 30.45 3.45
N TYR A 447 -16.09 29.32 3.65
CA TYR A 447 -15.87 28.33 2.60
C TYR A 447 -16.83 27.14 2.62
N TRP A 448 -17.57 26.93 3.72
CA TRP A 448 -18.62 25.90 3.80
C TRP A 448 -20.02 26.49 3.97
N LEU A 449 -20.25 27.35 4.97
CA LEU A 449 -21.61 27.80 5.30
C LEU A 449 -22.13 28.86 4.32
N ASP A 450 -21.30 29.86 4.00
CA ASP A 450 -21.62 30.94 3.06
C ASP A 450 -21.37 30.57 1.60
N ASN A 451 -20.72 29.43 1.34
CA ASN A 451 -20.37 28.98 0.01
C ASN A 451 -21.59 28.36 -0.70
N PRO A 452 -22.15 29.03 -1.73
CA PRO A 452 -23.30 28.51 -2.48
C PRO A 452 -22.92 27.37 -3.43
N HIS A 453 -21.63 27.16 -3.73
CA HIS A 453 -21.15 26.06 -4.56
C HIS A 453 -21.08 24.76 -3.75
N ARG A 454 -22.26 24.30 -3.33
CA ARG A 454 -22.48 23.08 -2.56
C ARG A 454 -23.36 22.11 -3.35
N LEU A 455 -22.97 20.86 -3.38
CA LEU A 455 -23.66 19.76 -4.04
C LEU A 455 -24.05 18.70 -3.02
N THR A 456 -25.32 18.28 -2.99
CA THR A 456 -25.74 17.05 -2.31
C THR A 456 -25.98 15.95 -3.35
N VAL A 457 -25.27 14.83 -3.27
CA VAL A 457 -25.50 13.65 -4.10
C VAL A 457 -26.10 12.54 -3.25
N THR A 458 -27.30 12.07 -3.63
CA THR A 458 -27.94 10.90 -3.03
C THR A 458 -27.85 9.72 -3.99
N MET A 459 -27.24 8.63 -3.56
CA MET A 459 -27.15 7.38 -4.32
C MET A 459 -28.15 6.35 -3.81
N VAL A 460 -28.99 5.89 -4.74
CA VAL A 460 -30.10 4.97 -4.51
C VAL A 460 -29.74 3.58 -5.03
N PRO A 461 -29.84 2.52 -4.21
CA PRO A 461 -29.60 1.16 -4.67
C PRO A 461 -30.65 0.76 -5.73
N SER A 462 -30.21 0.04 -6.76
CA SER A 462 -31.07 -0.42 -7.84
C SER A 462 -30.72 -1.83 -8.26
N SER A 463 -31.66 -2.75 -8.09
CA SER A 463 -31.55 -4.15 -8.55
C SER A 463 -31.67 -4.31 -10.05
N THR A 464 -32.13 -3.28 -10.75
CA THR A 464 -32.32 -3.29 -12.21
C THR A 464 -31.18 -2.60 -12.96
N LEU A 465 -30.39 -1.73 -12.31
CA LEU A 465 -29.42 -0.90 -13.02
C LEU A 465 -28.37 -1.71 -13.78
N GLU A 466 -27.85 -2.77 -13.18
CA GLU A 466 -26.88 -3.67 -13.83
C GLU A 466 -27.49 -4.34 -15.08
N THR A 467 -28.73 -4.82 -14.96
CA THR A 467 -29.42 -5.44 -16.10
C THR A 467 -29.80 -4.43 -17.17
N GLU A 468 -30.14 -3.19 -16.81
CA GLU A 468 -30.34 -2.07 -17.74
C GLU A 468 -29.05 -1.76 -18.51
N TRP A 469 -27.90 -1.69 -17.82
CA TRP A 469 -26.60 -1.46 -18.45
C TRP A 469 -26.21 -2.59 -19.39
N GLN A 470 -26.34 -3.85 -18.95
CA GLN A 470 -26.07 -5.02 -19.78
C GLN A 470 -27.01 -5.11 -21.00
N ALA A 471 -28.28 -4.73 -20.84
CA ALA A 471 -29.23 -4.69 -21.95
C ALA A 471 -28.89 -3.59 -22.96
N ALA A 472 -28.50 -2.40 -22.49
CA ALA A 472 -28.05 -1.30 -23.36
C ALA A 472 -26.76 -1.66 -24.11
N GLU A 473 -25.79 -2.29 -23.43
CA GLU A 473 -24.56 -2.82 -24.04
C GLU A 473 -24.88 -3.85 -25.13
N ARG A 474 -25.75 -4.83 -24.81
CA ARG A 474 -26.19 -5.85 -25.76
C ARG A 474 -26.92 -5.24 -26.96
N GLN A 475 -27.83 -4.30 -26.74
CA GLN A 475 -28.55 -3.62 -27.82
C GLN A 475 -27.57 -2.89 -28.75
N ARG A 476 -26.55 -2.23 -28.18
CA ARG A 476 -25.50 -1.55 -28.95
C ARG A 476 -24.67 -2.54 -29.77
N LEU A 477 -24.30 -3.68 -29.19
CA LEU A 477 -23.56 -4.76 -29.87
C LEU A 477 -24.38 -5.42 -30.98
N ASP A 478 -25.66 -5.70 -30.73
CA ASP A 478 -26.59 -6.30 -31.71
C ASP A 478 -26.84 -5.33 -32.88
N ALA A 479 -27.00 -4.03 -32.60
CA ALA A 479 -27.14 -3.00 -33.62
C ALA A 479 -25.85 -2.85 -34.45
N ALA A 480 -24.68 -2.84 -33.80
CA ALA A 480 -23.39 -2.79 -34.48
C ALA A 480 -23.21 -4.01 -35.40
N LYS A 481 -23.46 -5.22 -34.89
CA LYS A 481 -23.38 -6.46 -35.68
C LYS A 481 -24.39 -6.47 -36.84
N GLY A 482 -25.63 -6.02 -36.61
CA GLY A 482 -26.66 -5.95 -37.64
C GLY A 482 -26.37 -4.93 -38.76
N ALA A 483 -25.51 -3.95 -38.50
CA ALA A 483 -25.05 -2.99 -39.49
C ALA A 483 -23.80 -3.46 -40.26
N MET A 484 -23.10 -4.50 -39.79
CA MET A 484 -21.92 -5.04 -40.45
C MET A 484 -22.29 -5.91 -41.65
N SER A 485 -21.57 -5.73 -42.75
CA SER A 485 -21.52 -6.65 -43.88
C SER A 485 -20.79 -7.94 -43.52
N ASP A 486 -20.99 -9.00 -44.32
CA ASP A 486 -20.25 -10.26 -44.17
C ASP A 486 -18.73 -10.05 -44.22
N ALA A 487 -18.27 -9.06 -44.99
CA ALA A 487 -16.86 -8.68 -45.07
C ALA A 487 -16.35 -8.02 -43.77
N GLU A 488 -17.14 -7.15 -43.14
CA GLU A 488 -16.79 -6.54 -41.85
C GLU A 488 -16.80 -7.56 -40.71
N ILE A 489 -17.77 -8.49 -40.71
CA ILE A 489 -17.80 -9.61 -39.75
C ILE A 489 -16.54 -10.48 -39.91
N ALA A 490 -16.18 -10.82 -41.15
CA ALA A 490 -14.95 -11.56 -41.43
C ALA A 490 -13.71 -10.79 -40.98
N GLN A 491 -13.71 -9.46 -41.13
CA GLN A 491 -12.62 -8.61 -40.67
C GLN A 491 -12.47 -8.60 -39.15
N VAL A 492 -13.56 -8.50 -38.38
CA VAL A 492 -13.52 -8.58 -36.91
C VAL A 492 -12.90 -9.90 -36.44
N ILE A 493 -13.31 -11.03 -37.05
CA ILE A 493 -12.76 -12.35 -36.72
C ILE A 493 -11.26 -12.42 -37.06
N ALA A 494 -10.86 -11.87 -38.22
CA ALA A 494 -9.46 -11.81 -38.62
C ALA A 494 -8.62 -10.90 -37.69
N ASP A 495 -9.17 -9.78 -37.23
CA ASP A 495 -8.53 -8.86 -36.28
C ASP A 495 -8.27 -9.54 -34.95
N MET A 496 -9.24 -10.29 -34.43
CA MET A 496 -9.06 -11.08 -33.22
C MET A 496 -7.99 -12.16 -33.37
N GLN A 497 -7.94 -12.84 -34.52
CA GLN A 497 -6.87 -13.82 -34.77
C GLN A 497 -5.51 -13.14 -34.74
N ARG A 498 -5.36 -11.99 -35.41
CA ARG A 498 -4.14 -11.19 -35.37
C ARG A 498 -3.79 -10.70 -33.97
N LEU A 499 -4.78 -10.29 -33.17
CA LEU A 499 -4.57 -9.86 -31.79
C LEU A 499 -4.11 -11.04 -30.92
N ARG A 500 -4.77 -12.20 -31.02
CA ARG A 500 -4.37 -13.43 -30.31
C ARG A 500 -2.96 -13.87 -30.70
N GLU A 501 -2.63 -13.85 -31.99
CA GLU A 501 -1.28 -14.13 -32.48
C GLU A 501 -0.24 -13.13 -31.93
N ALA A 502 -0.56 -11.85 -31.89
CA ALA A 502 0.32 -10.82 -31.33
C ALA A 502 0.54 -11.00 -29.82
N GLN A 503 -0.52 -11.34 -29.08
CA GLN A 503 -0.46 -11.62 -27.64
C GLN A 503 0.37 -12.87 -27.31
N GLN A 504 0.21 -13.93 -28.11
CA GLN A 504 0.92 -15.20 -27.94
C GLN A 504 2.33 -15.18 -28.53
N ARG A 505 2.70 -14.13 -29.28
CA ARG A 505 4.04 -14.01 -29.81
C ARG A 505 5.04 -13.86 -28.66
N VAL A 506 6.06 -14.70 -28.70
CA VAL A 506 7.29 -14.58 -27.93
C VAL A 506 8.24 -13.68 -28.71
N ASP A 507 8.75 -12.63 -28.08
CA ASP A 507 9.69 -11.73 -28.74
C ASP A 507 11.03 -12.46 -29.00
N PRO A 508 11.65 -12.27 -30.18
CA PRO A 508 12.94 -12.89 -30.48
C PRO A 508 14.02 -12.44 -29.49
N PRO A 509 15.01 -13.30 -29.14
CA PRO A 509 16.08 -12.95 -28.22
C PRO A 509 16.84 -11.68 -28.61
N GLU A 510 17.02 -11.40 -29.91
CA GLU A 510 17.70 -10.20 -30.39
C GLU A 510 16.92 -8.91 -30.07
N ILE A 511 15.59 -9.00 -29.99
CA ILE A 511 14.71 -7.87 -29.62
C ILE A 511 14.70 -7.71 -28.10
N THR A 512 14.59 -8.80 -27.35
CA THR A 512 14.61 -8.77 -25.88
C THR A 512 15.97 -8.33 -25.33
N ALA A 513 17.05 -8.52 -26.07
CA ALA A 513 18.39 -8.04 -25.74
C ALA A 513 18.59 -6.53 -25.94
N LEU A 514 17.66 -5.83 -26.60
CA LEU A 514 17.73 -4.37 -26.74
C LEU A 514 17.45 -3.66 -25.42
N LEU A 515 16.62 -4.24 -24.54
CA LEU A 515 16.35 -3.67 -23.24
C LEU A 515 17.65 -3.58 -22.42
N PRO A 516 17.92 -2.44 -21.77
CA PRO A 516 19.04 -2.33 -20.86
C PRO A 516 18.81 -3.28 -19.69
N ARG A 517 19.86 -4.01 -19.31
CA ARG A 517 19.85 -4.94 -18.18
C ARG A 517 21.02 -4.64 -17.29
N LEU A 518 20.84 -4.89 -16.00
CA LEU A 518 21.96 -4.96 -15.09
C LEU A 518 22.80 -6.19 -15.42
N THR A 519 24.09 -6.03 -15.21
CA THR A 519 25.05 -7.11 -15.15
C THR A 519 25.34 -7.44 -13.69
N LEU A 520 26.00 -8.58 -13.43
CA LEU A 520 26.42 -8.92 -12.08
C LEU A 520 27.45 -7.95 -11.50
N ASP A 521 28.13 -7.16 -12.35
CA ASP A 521 29.10 -6.14 -11.93
C ASP A 521 28.41 -4.85 -11.46
N ASP A 522 27.13 -4.66 -11.82
CA ASP A 522 26.32 -3.53 -11.34
C ASP A 522 25.73 -3.79 -9.95
N LEU A 523 25.86 -5.01 -9.42
CA LEU A 523 25.33 -5.41 -8.12
C LEU A 523 26.39 -5.27 -7.03
N GLU A 524 26.02 -4.70 -5.89
CA GLU A 524 26.91 -4.64 -4.73
C GLU A 524 27.20 -6.06 -4.23
N ARG A 525 28.48 -6.43 -4.16
CA ARG A 525 28.92 -7.74 -3.66
C ARG A 525 28.88 -7.82 -2.14
N GLU A 526 29.06 -6.70 -1.46
CA GLU A 526 29.05 -6.61 0.00
C GLU A 526 27.64 -6.29 0.50
N GLN A 527 27.24 -6.93 1.60
CA GLN A 527 25.98 -6.66 2.26
C GLN A 527 26.03 -5.30 2.98
N LYS A 528 25.01 -4.45 2.76
CA LYS A 528 24.86 -3.21 3.53
C LYS A 528 24.52 -3.52 4.98
N SER A 529 25.36 -3.07 5.91
CA SER A 529 25.11 -3.24 7.34
C SER A 529 24.19 -2.16 7.88
N ILE A 530 23.24 -2.53 8.74
CA ILE A 530 22.48 -1.57 9.54
C ILE A 530 23.34 -1.17 10.75
N PRO A 531 23.63 0.13 10.97
CA PRO A 531 24.42 0.58 12.11
C PRO A 531 23.66 0.23 13.39
N THR A 532 24.18 -0.74 14.14
CA THR A 532 23.58 -1.25 15.37
C THR A 532 24.64 -1.28 16.45
N ARG A 533 24.43 -0.52 17.53
CA ARG A 533 25.30 -0.51 18.71
C ARG A 533 24.58 -1.21 19.85
N GLU A 534 25.22 -2.24 20.39
CA GLU A 534 24.76 -2.93 21.59
C GLU A 534 25.31 -2.24 22.83
N SER A 535 24.44 -1.92 23.78
CA SER A 535 24.78 -1.33 25.06
C SER A 535 23.76 -1.77 26.12
N GLU A 536 23.86 -1.21 27.31
CA GLU A 536 22.95 -1.49 28.42
C GLU A 536 22.62 -0.20 29.15
N VAL A 537 21.35 -0.03 29.55
CA VAL A 537 20.90 1.05 30.42
C VAL A 537 20.21 0.45 31.65
N ALA A 538 20.79 0.69 32.82
CA ALA A 538 20.25 0.25 34.12
C ALA A 538 19.86 -1.25 34.19
N GLY A 539 20.68 -2.16 33.67
CA GLY A 539 20.39 -3.61 33.66
C GLY A 539 19.70 -4.13 32.40
N VAL A 540 19.23 -3.24 31.52
CA VAL A 540 18.39 -3.59 30.36
C VAL A 540 19.19 -3.43 29.06
N PRO A 541 19.20 -4.44 28.17
CA PRO A 541 19.84 -4.32 26.86
C PRO A 541 19.23 -3.18 26.03
N LEU A 542 20.09 -2.38 25.41
CA LEU A 542 19.74 -1.29 24.51
C LEU A 542 20.44 -1.49 23.16
N LEU A 543 19.64 -1.61 22.11
CA LEU A 543 20.07 -1.49 20.73
C LEU A 543 19.88 -0.05 20.26
N SER A 544 20.92 0.52 19.67
CA SER A 544 20.90 1.91 19.17
C SER A 544 21.30 1.97 17.71
N HIS A 545 20.53 2.72 16.92
CA HIS A 545 20.72 2.91 15.49
C HIS A 545 20.87 4.40 15.18
N ALA A 546 22.10 4.79 14.83
CA ALA A 546 22.43 6.15 14.38
C ALA A 546 22.01 6.33 12.92
N LEU A 547 20.80 6.83 12.69
CA LEU A 547 20.22 7.04 11.36
C LEU A 547 19.60 8.43 11.29
N GLY A 548 19.61 9.06 10.11
CA GLY A 548 19.00 10.38 9.93
C GLY A 548 17.48 10.31 10.06
N THR A 549 16.94 10.72 11.21
CA THR A 549 15.50 10.65 11.52
C THR A 549 14.80 12.01 11.53
N ASN A 550 15.51 13.08 11.15
CA ASN A 550 14.98 14.44 11.07
C ASN A 550 14.45 14.98 12.42
N GLY A 551 15.13 14.64 13.52
CA GLY A 551 14.74 15.04 14.87
C GLY A 551 13.59 14.22 15.48
N ILE A 552 13.25 13.08 14.87
CA ILE A 552 12.29 12.11 15.42
C ILE A 552 13.04 10.97 16.10
N LEU A 553 12.55 10.57 17.26
CA LEU A 553 13.00 9.38 17.96
C LEU A 553 11.98 8.26 17.79
N TYR A 554 12.46 7.09 17.42
CA TYR A 554 11.71 5.85 17.44
C TYR A 554 12.20 4.98 18.60
N LEU A 555 11.29 4.60 19.49
CA LEU A 555 11.56 3.78 20.67
C LEU A 555 10.70 2.52 20.63
N ASP A 556 11.33 1.35 20.61
CA ASP A 556 10.65 0.08 20.81
C ASP A 556 11.00 -0.46 22.20
N LEU A 557 9.98 -0.56 23.06
CA LEU A 557 10.09 -1.23 24.36
C LEU A 557 9.54 -2.65 24.24
N GLY A 558 10.45 -3.62 24.24
CA GLY A 558 10.15 -5.05 24.13
C GLY A 558 9.88 -5.70 25.48
N LEU A 559 8.86 -6.54 25.51
CA LEU A 559 8.46 -7.41 26.62
C LEU A 559 8.62 -8.87 26.17
N ASN A 560 9.50 -9.62 26.82
CA ASN A 560 9.78 -11.00 26.45
C ASN A 560 8.60 -11.92 26.79
N LEU A 561 7.91 -12.46 25.79
CA LEU A 561 6.72 -13.26 26.01
C LEU A 561 7.04 -14.63 26.60
N HIS A 562 8.29 -15.11 26.56
CA HIS A 562 8.69 -16.32 27.29
C HIS A 562 8.54 -16.19 28.81
N SER A 563 8.33 -14.98 29.33
CA SER A 563 7.97 -14.79 30.75
C SER A 563 6.55 -15.29 31.05
N LEU A 564 5.74 -15.59 30.02
CA LEU A 564 4.40 -16.12 30.15
C LEU A 564 4.38 -17.66 30.04
N PRO A 565 3.68 -18.35 30.95
CA PRO A 565 3.35 -19.75 30.74
C PRO A 565 2.37 -19.90 29.55
N ALA A 566 2.31 -21.09 28.95
CA ALA A 566 1.61 -21.32 27.68
C ALA A 566 0.13 -20.90 27.72
N GLU A 567 -0.56 -21.08 28.85
CA GLU A 567 -1.96 -20.72 29.02
C GLU A 567 -2.23 -19.20 28.98
N LEU A 568 -1.20 -18.37 29.23
CA LEU A 568 -1.29 -16.91 29.18
C LEU A 568 -0.78 -16.32 27.86
N LEU A 569 -0.06 -17.08 27.04
CA LEU A 569 0.50 -16.59 25.77
C LEU A 569 -0.56 -15.95 24.83
N PRO A 570 -1.77 -16.53 24.62
CA PRO A 570 -2.78 -15.93 23.75
C PRO A 570 -3.25 -14.54 24.20
N TYR A 571 -3.14 -14.21 25.50
CA TYR A 571 -3.42 -12.87 26.01
C TYR A 571 -2.37 -11.84 25.59
N GLY A 572 -1.14 -12.24 25.24
CA GLY A 572 -0.07 -11.31 24.86
C GLY A 572 -0.47 -10.37 23.72
N ALA A 573 -1.24 -10.87 22.75
CA ALA A 573 -1.77 -10.06 21.65
C ALA A 573 -2.84 -9.04 22.08
N LEU A 574 -3.52 -9.26 23.21
CA LEU A 574 -4.52 -8.35 23.78
C LEU A 574 -3.90 -7.41 24.82
N PHE A 575 -2.83 -7.83 25.49
CA PHE A 575 -2.24 -7.11 26.59
C PHE A 575 -1.72 -5.73 26.17
N GLY A 576 -1.02 -5.63 25.03
CA GLY A 576 -0.58 -4.33 24.51
C GLY A 576 -1.74 -3.38 24.17
N HIS A 577 -2.87 -3.92 23.68
CA HIS A 577 -4.09 -3.13 23.49
C HIS A 577 -4.68 -2.70 24.83
N ALA A 578 -4.73 -3.60 25.81
CA ALA A 578 -5.25 -3.27 27.14
C ALA A 578 -4.46 -2.14 27.81
N LEU A 579 -3.12 -2.14 27.70
CA LEU A 579 -2.26 -1.06 28.21
C LEU A 579 -2.59 0.30 27.57
N LEU A 580 -2.87 0.32 26.26
CA LEU A 580 -3.12 1.55 25.52
C LEU A 580 -4.59 2.02 25.60
N GLU A 581 -5.53 1.12 25.90
CA GLU A 581 -6.96 1.36 25.66
C GLU A 581 -7.86 1.19 26.89
N MET A 582 -7.35 0.81 28.07
CA MET A 582 -8.17 0.68 29.29
C MET A 582 -8.16 1.90 30.20
N GLY A 583 -7.14 2.76 30.09
CA GLY A 583 -6.91 3.85 31.03
C GLY A 583 -6.12 3.40 32.27
N SER A 584 -5.87 4.32 33.18
CA SER A 584 -5.01 4.15 34.34
C SER A 584 -5.67 4.63 35.62
N GLU A 585 -4.96 4.52 36.75
CA GLU A 585 -5.38 5.08 38.04
C GLU A 585 -5.68 6.59 37.98
N ARG A 586 -5.06 7.31 37.04
CA ARG A 586 -5.15 8.77 36.93
C ARG A 586 -5.96 9.24 35.72
N LEU A 587 -6.06 8.43 34.67
CA LEU A 587 -6.61 8.84 33.38
C LEU A 587 -7.68 7.86 32.89
N SER A 588 -8.77 8.39 32.34
CA SER A 588 -9.67 7.58 31.50
C SER A 588 -8.94 7.14 30.24
N TYR A 589 -9.42 6.07 29.59
CA TYR A 589 -8.87 5.64 28.30
C TYR A 589 -8.93 6.73 27.22
N THR A 590 -9.94 7.60 27.27
CA THR A 590 -10.07 8.75 26.36
C THR A 590 -8.99 9.81 26.62
N ALA A 591 -8.74 10.15 27.89
CA ALA A 591 -7.71 11.12 28.26
C ALA A 591 -6.30 10.60 27.97
N LEU A 592 -6.07 9.29 28.16
CA LEU A 592 -4.81 8.64 27.78
C LEU A 592 -4.56 8.72 26.27
N SER A 593 -5.57 8.39 25.45
CA SER A 593 -5.46 8.51 23.99
C SER A 593 -5.14 9.94 23.56
N GLN A 594 -5.82 10.93 24.15
CA GLN A 594 -5.56 12.34 23.89
C GLN A 594 -4.13 12.77 24.28
N TRP A 595 -3.59 12.24 25.38
CA TRP A 595 -2.23 12.53 25.80
C TRP A 595 -1.20 11.95 24.82
N ILE A 596 -1.42 10.70 24.36
CA ILE A 596 -0.60 10.06 23.31
C ILE A 596 -0.61 10.91 22.03
N ASP A 597 -1.78 11.27 21.53
CA ASP A 597 -1.92 12.01 20.26
C ASP A 597 -1.37 13.44 20.33
N ARG A 598 -1.37 14.05 21.53
CA ARG A 598 -0.89 15.44 21.71
C ARG A 598 0.63 15.52 21.81
N GLU A 599 1.26 14.61 22.54
CA GLU A 599 2.68 14.69 22.90
C GLU A 599 3.59 13.78 22.06
N THR A 600 3.02 12.91 21.23
CA THR A 600 3.78 11.92 20.46
C THR A 600 3.24 11.81 19.03
N GLY A 601 3.98 11.14 18.15
CA GLY A 601 3.46 10.70 16.86
C GLY A 601 2.65 9.39 16.92
N GLY A 602 2.33 8.92 18.13
CA GLY A 602 1.58 7.71 18.40
C GLY A 602 2.40 6.61 19.06
N ILE A 603 1.70 5.77 19.82
CA ILE A 603 2.24 4.55 20.44
C ILE A 603 1.37 3.37 19.98
N ARG A 604 2.00 2.29 19.52
CA ARG A 604 1.30 1.08 19.11
C ARG A 604 1.91 -0.18 19.71
N SER A 605 1.08 -1.19 19.86
CA SER A 605 1.52 -2.55 20.18
C SER A 605 1.88 -3.32 18.91
N ARG A 606 3.02 -4.02 18.91
CA ARG A 606 3.45 -4.90 17.81
C ARG A 606 4.02 -6.21 18.35
N LEU A 607 3.65 -7.33 17.75
CA LEU A 607 4.24 -8.63 18.05
C LEU A 607 5.40 -8.92 17.11
N LEU A 608 6.42 -9.62 17.62
CA LEU A 608 7.52 -10.15 16.85
C LEU A 608 7.73 -11.62 17.19
N THR A 609 7.74 -12.46 16.16
CA THR A 609 8.21 -13.84 16.22
C THR A 609 9.34 -14.02 15.20
N ALA A 610 10.45 -14.62 15.62
CA ALA A 610 11.57 -14.89 14.73
C ALA A 610 12.26 -16.21 15.11
N ASN A 611 12.61 -16.99 14.08
CA ASN A 611 13.39 -18.21 14.27
C ASN A 611 14.86 -17.82 14.49
N ARG A 612 15.54 -18.46 15.44
CA ARG A 612 16.95 -18.13 15.75
C ARG A 612 17.93 -19.11 15.10
N LEU A 613 19.06 -18.60 14.61
CA LEU A 613 20.08 -19.41 13.93
C LEU A 613 20.88 -20.33 14.88
N THR A 614 21.19 -19.85 16.09
CA THR A 614 22.20 -20.45 16.96
C THR A 614 21.77 -20.61 18.42
N ALA A 615 20.50 -20.30 18.75
CA ALA A 615 20.00 -20.28 20.12
C ALA A 615 19.11 -21.49 20.43
N GLU A 616 19.00 -21.82 21.73
CA GLU A 616 18.15 -22.91 22.22
C GLU A 616 16.64 -22.66 22.08
N ARG A 617 16.21 -21.39 21.90
CA ARG A 617 14.80 -20.99 21.79
C ARG A 617 14.62 -19.88 20.77
N ASP A 618 13.44 -19.81 20.16
CA ASP A 618 13.08 -18.76 19.22
C ASP A 618 12.84 -17.40 19.91
N ALA A 619 12.72 -16.32 19.15
CA ALA A 619 12.40 -15.00 19.68
C ALA A 619 10.88 -14.76 19.60
N VAL A 620 10.23 -14.49 20.74
CA VAL A 620 8.79 -14.18 20.82
C VAL A 620 8.59 -13.02 21.79
N TRP A 621 8.16 -11.87 21.25
CA TRP A 621 8.15 -10.59 21.96
C TRP A 621 6.91 -9.75 21.65
N LEU A 622 6.50 -8.96 22.63
CA LEU A 622 5.52 -7.87 22.49
C LEU A 622 6.27 -6.55 22.61
N PHE A 623 6.13 -5.66 21.63
CA PHE A 623 6.73 -4.33 21.63
C PHE A 623 5.68 -3.25 21.78
N LEU A 624 5.96 -2.27 22.64
CA LEU A 624 5.31 -0.96 22.63
C LEU A 624 6.21 -0.03 21.81
N GLN A 625 5.80 0.26 20.57
CA GLN A 625 6.53 1.12 19.65
C GLN A 625 6.00 2.55 19.76
N GLY A 626 6.81 3.45 20.29
CA GLY A 626 6.52 4.88 20.36
C GLY A 626 7.38 5.66 19.38
N LYS A 627 6.82 6.77 18.86
CA LYS A 627 7.57 7.75 18.10
C LYS A 627 7.23 9.15 18.57
N ALA A 628 8.22 10.03 18.69
CA ALA A 628 8.03 11.40 19.15
C ALA A 628 9.16 12.29 18.62
N LEU A 629 9.00 13.61 18.69
CA LEU A 629 10.15 14.50 18.54
C LEU A 629 11.15 14.24 19.67
N VAL A 630 12.45 14.41 19.41
CA VAL A 630 13.51 14.13 20.41
C VAL A 630 13.27 14.92 21.72
N ASN A 631 12.82 16.17 21.63
CA ASN A 631 12.50 17.00 22.78
C ASN A 631 11.24 16.56 23.56
N GLN A 632 10.40 15.70 22.97
CA GLN A 632 9.22 15.10 23.59
C GLN A 632 9.50 13.72 24.21
N LEU A 633 10.75 13.22 24.18
CA LEU A 633 11.11 11.95 24.82
C LEU A 633 10.64 11.86 26.30
N PRO A 634 10.78 12.88 27.15
CA PRO A 634 10.29 12.81 28.54
C PRO A 634 8.79 12.53 28.64
N GLU A 635 7.96 13.12 27.76
CA GLU A 635 6.52 12.89 27.72
C GLU A 635 6.19 11.48 27.22
N LEU A 636 6.87 11.00 26.17
CA LEU A 636 6.74 9.63 25.69
C LEU A 636 7.03 8.61 26.81
N LEU A 637 8.10 8.82 27.58
CA LEU A 637 8.47 7.95 28.69
C LEU A 637 7.49 8.05 29.87
N ALA A 638 6.96 9.24 30.16
CA ALA A 638 5.91 9.42 31.17
C ALA A 638 4.62 8.67 30.81
N ILE A 639 4.25 8.66 29.53
CA ILE A 639 3.13 7.85 29.03
C ILE A 639 3.42 6.36 29.17
N LEU A 640 4.61 5.91 28.75
CA LEU A 640 5.01 4.50 28.88
C LEU A 640 5.01 4.06 30.36
N GLU A 641 5.48 4.90 31.27
CA GLU A 641 5.43 4.63 32.72
C GLU A 641 3.98 4.51 33.20
N GLU A 642 3.11 5.42 32.78
CA GLU A 642 1.69 5.40 33.16
C GLU A 642 1.00 4.11 32.71
N ILE A 643 1.18 3.72 31.45
CA ILE A 643 0.50 2.52 30.95
C ILE A 643 1.11 1.24 31.54
N LEU A 644 2.43 1.17 31.73
CA LEU A 644 3.07 -0.01 32.29
C LEU A 644 2.75 -0.18 33.79
N SER A 645 2.84 0.89 34.57
CA SER A 645 2.75 0.81 36.03
C SER A 645 1.33 1.01 36.57
N HIS A 646 0.51 1.83 35.91
CA HIS A 646 -0.74 2.35 36.49
C HIS A 646 -2.00 1.98 35.71
N THR A 647 -1.93 1.17 34.65
CA THR A 647 -3.14 0.68 33.95
C THR A 647 -4.07 -0.05 34.92
N GLN A 648 -5.37 0.23 34.83
CA GLN A 648 -6.41 -0.44 35.62
C GLN A 648 -7.16 -1.48 34.78
N PHE A 649 -6.99 -2.77 35.13
CA PHE A 649 -7.66 -3.89 34.47
C PHE A 649 -9.02 -4.25 35.08
N ASP A 650 -9.75 -3.29 35.67
CA ASP A 650 -11.03 -3.53 36.35
C ASP A 650 -12.27 -3.20 35.50
N ASN A 651 -12.09 -2.50 34.37
CA ASN A 651 -13.15 -2.16 33.44
C ASN A 651 -13.51 -3.34 32.51
N GLN A 652 -14.45 -4.17 32.96
CA GLN A 652 -14.96 -5.35 32.22
C GLN A 652 -15.48 -4.99 30.83
N GLU A 653 -16.29 -3.94 30.73
CA GLU A 653 -16.94 -3.54 29.48
C GLU A 653 -15.91 -3.11 28.44
N ARG A 654 -14.94 -2.29 28.84
CA ARG A 654 -13.89 -1.82 27.94
C ARG A 654 -13.01 -2.97 27.45
N PHE A 655 -12.59 -3.88 28.33
CA PHE A 655 -11.81 -5.05 27.90
C PHE A 655 -12.62 -5.96 26.97
N ARG A 656 -13.93 -6.12 27.22
CA ARG A 656 -14.83 -6.84 26.32
C ARG A 656 -14.87 -6.20 24.93
N GLN A 657 -14.92 -4.88 24.82
CA GLN A 657 -14.87 -4.17 23.55
C GLN A 657 -13.56 -4.45 22.79
N ILE A 658 -12.41 -4.43 23.49
CA ILE A 658 -11.09 -4.75 22.90
C ILE A 658 -11.08 -6.18 22.35
N VAL A 659 -11.60 -7.15 23.10
CA VAL A 659 -11.69 -8.56 22.67
C VAL A 659 -12.61 -8.72 21.47
N LEU A 660 -13.76 -8.05 21.46
CA LEU A 660 -14.70 -8.10 20.34
C LEU A 660 -14.16 -7.41 19.08
N ALA A 661 -13.47 -6.29 19.23
CA ALA A 661 -12.78 -5.62 18.13
C ALA A 661 -11.70 -6.52 17.53
N ARG A 662 -10.91 -7.20 18.37
CA ARG A 662 -9.91 -8.18 17.92
C ARG A 662 -10.57 -9.36 17.20
N LYS A 663 -11.67 -9.91 17.74
CA LYS A 663 -12.45 -10.97 17.08
C LYS A 663 -12.92 -10.52 15.70
N ALA A 664 -13.57 -9.36 15.60
CA ALA A 664 -14.08 -8.84 14.33
C ALA A 664 -12.95 -8.63 13.30
N LYS A 665 -11.79 -8.10 13.74
CA LYS A 665 -10.61 -7.93 12.86
C LYS A 665 -10.08 -9.26 12.34
N LEU A 666 -10.02 -10.30 13.17
CA LEU A 666 -9.59 -11.64 12.75
C LEU A 666 -10.60 -12.27 11.77
N GLU A 667 -11.91 -12.15 12.03
CA GLU A 667 -12.97 -12.65 11.14
C GLU A 667 -12.96 -11.94 9.77
N ALA A 668 -12.84 -10.61 9.78
CA ALA A 668 -12.78 -9.80 8.57
C ALA A 668 -11.52 -10.06 7.73
N ALA A 669 -10.42 -10.50 8.35
CA ALA A 669 -9.17 -10.79 7.66
C ALA A 669 -9.19 -12.14 6.92
N LEU A 670 -10.06 -13.09 7.32
CA LEU A 670 -10.05 -14.47 6.80
C LEU A 670 -10.08 -14.50 5.27
N LEU A 671 -11.11 -13.92 4.64
CA LEU A 671 -11.24 -13.93 3.18
C LEU A 671 -10.18 -13.07 2.47
N PRO A 672 -10.03 -11.76 2.74
CA PRO A 672 -9.10 -10.92 1.97
C PRO A 672 -7.64 -11.38 2.11
N MET A 673 -7.26 -12.04 3.21
CA MET A 673 -5.90 -12.50 3.50
C MET A 673 -5.79 -14.03 3.63
N GLY A 674 -6.70 -14.79 3.01
CA GLY A 674 -6.81 -16.25 3.22
C GLY A 674 -5.54 -17.05 3.01
N HIS A 675 -4.73 -16.67 2.01
CA HIS A 675 -3.44 -17.28 1.72
C HIS A 675 -2.42 -17.10 2.87
N GLN A 676 -2.45 -15.96 3.59
CA GLN A 676 -1.60 -15.73 4.75
C GLN A 676 -2.09 -16.51 5.98
N VAL A 677 -3.41 -16.63 6.14
CA VAL A 677 -4.05 -17.39 7.23
C VAL A 677 -3.62 -18.85 7.16
N ILE A 678 -3.74 -19.49 5.99
CA ILE A 678 -3.30 -20.87 5.80
C ILE A 678 -1.78 -21.02 5.91
N LEU A 679 -1.01 -20.05 5.39
CA LEU A 679 0.45 -20.10 5.45
C LEU A 679 0.95 -20.08 6.90
N ARG A 680 0.44 -19.17 7.73
CA ARG A 680 0.74 -19.13 9.17
C ARG A 680 0.33 -20.42 9.86
N ARG A 681 -0.87 -20.93 9.54
CA ARG A 681 -1.39 -22.17 10.11
C ARG A 681 -0.47 -23.36 9.83
N MET A 682 -0.03 -23.53 8.58
CA MET A 682 0.90 -24.61 8.23
C MET A 682 2.26 -24.43 8.90
N ARG A 683 2.79 -23.20 8.93
CA ARG A 683 4.10 -22.89 9.51
C ARG A 683 4.17 -23.22 11.00
N ALA A 684 3.05 -23.13 11.72
CA ALA A 684 2.96 -23.44 13.14
C ALA A 684 3.40 -24.87 13.51
N HIS A 685 3.50 -25.78 12.54
CA HIS A 685 4.00 -27.15 12.76
C HIS A 685 5.54 -27.26 12.77
N PHE A 686 6.26 -26.22 12.35
CA PHE A 686 7.69 -26.32 12.04
C PHE A 686 8.62 -25.59 13.02
N SER A 687 8.12 -24.68 13.86
CA SER A 687 8.93 -24.05 14.91
C SER A 687 8.13 -23.46 16.06
N GLU A 688 8.80 -23.23 17.19
CA GLU A 688 8.22 -22.58 18.37
C GLU A 688 7.73 -21.16 18.03
N ALA A 689 8.52 -20.39 17.29
CA ALA A 689 8.13 -19.03 16.87
C ALA A 689 6.84 -19.04 16.04
N TYR A 690 6.68 -19.98 15.10
CA TYR A 690 5.47 -20.04 14.28
C TYR A 690 4.27 -20.56 15.05
N TRP A 691 4.47 -21.52 15.95
CA TRP A 691 3.41 -21.95 16.87
C TRP A 691 2.94 -20.78 17.73
N ALA A 692 3.85 -20.00 18.30
CA ALA A 692 3.51 -18.80 19.07
C ALA A 692 2.79 -17.75 18.20
N GLU A 693 3.20 -17.54 16.95
CA GLU A 693 2.51 -16.64 16.01
C GLU A 693 1.06 -17.06 15.77
N GLU A 694 0.80 -18.36 15.63
CA GLU A 694 -0.55 -18.95 15.50
C GLU A 694 -1.41 -18.64 16.73
N GLN A 695 -0.87 -18.85 17.94
CA GLN A 695 -1.56 -18.55 19.20
C GLN A 695 -1.88 -17.06 19.39
N LEU A 696 -1.06 -16.17 18.82
CA LEU A 696 -1.18 -14.73 19.03
C LEU A 696 -2.00 -14.01 17.93
N THR A 697 -2.03 -14.56 16.71
CA THR A 697 -2.46 -13.78 15.54
C THR A 697 -3.42 -14.46 14.59
N ASN A 698 -3.61 -15.77 14.65
CA ASN A 698 -4.26 -16.51 13.57
C ASN A 698 -5.48 -17.32 14.06
N ILE A 699 -5.72 -18.53 13.53
CA ILE A 699 -6.94 -19.31 13.77
C ILE A 699 -7.07 -19.68 15.25
N ALA A 700 -6.00 -20.17 15.88
CA ALA A 700 -5.98 -20.45 17.31
C ALA A 700 -6.36 -19.22 18.15
N GLN A 701 -5.86 -18.03 17.76
CA GLN A 701 -6.22 -16.80 18.43
C GLN A 701 -7.69 -16.43 18.23
N LEU A 702 -8.25 -16.60 17.03
CA LEU A 702 -9.67 -16.36 16.76
C LEU A 702 -10.55 -17.24 17.67
N GLN A 703 -10.20 -18.52 17.79
CA GLN A 703 -10.89 -19.44 18.69
C GLN A 703 -10.73 -19.02 20.16
N PHE A 704 -9.54 -18.57 20.58
CA PHE A 704 -9.29 -18.05 21.92
C PHE A 704 -10.15 -16.82 22.23
N VAL A 705 -10.17 -15.79 21.37
CA VAL A 705 -10.96 -14.57 21.64
C VAL A 705 -12.47 -14.83 21.64
N ARG A 706 -12.96 -15.79 20.84
CA ARG A 706 -14.36 -16.25 20.90
C ARG A 706 -14.70 -16.86 22.27
N ARG A 707 -13.83 -17.72 22.81
CA ARG A 707 -14.01 -18.29 24.16
C ARG A 707 -13.84 -17.23 25.25
N LEU A 708 -12.87 -16.32 25.10
CA LEU A 708 -12.58 -15.27 26.05
C LEU A 708 -13.76 -14.29 26.18
N ALA A 709 -14.40 -13.91 25.06
CA ALA A 709 -15.59 -13.06 25.09
C ALA A 709 -16.68 -13.64 26.01
N THR A 710 -16.94 -14.95 25.93
CA THR A 710 -17.88 -15.64 26.82
C THR A 710 -17.36 -15.74 28.26
N ARG A 711 -16.06 -15.95 28.47
CA ARG A 711 -15.46 -15.99 29.82
C ARG A 711 -15.54 -14.64 30.52
N ILE A 712 -15.39 -13.53 29.80
CA ILE A 712 -15.52 -12.19 30.38
C ILE A 712 -16.92 -12.00 30.97
N ASP A 713 -17.97 -12.44 30.27
CA ASP A 713 -19.35 -12.32 30.74
C ASP A 713 -19.65 -13.19 31.97
N ASN A 714 -18.97 -14.34 32.11
CA ASN A 714 -19.27 -15.34 33.13
C ASN A 714 -18.26 -15.41 34.30
N ALA A 715 -17.03 -14.92 34.13
CA ALA A 715 -15.91 -15.13 35.05
C ALA A 715 -14.89 -13.97 35.02
N TRP A 716 -15.36 -12.73 34.93
CA TRP A 716 -14.51 -11.53 34.89
C TRP A 716 -13.40 -11.46 35.96
N PRO A 717 -13.65 -11.77 37.26
CA PRO A 717 -12.58 -11.68 38.26
C PRO A 717 -11.35 -12.55 37.95
N ALA A 718 -11.56 -13.73 37.37
CA ALA A 718 -10.46 -14.61 36.97
C ALA A 718 -9.72 -14.07 35.74
N VAL A 719 -10.44 -13.51 34.76
CA VAL A 719 -9.81 -12.87 33.59
C VAL A 719 -8.97 -11.66 34.01
N ARG A 720 -9.49 -10.85 34.93
CA ARG A 720 -8.73 -9.74 35.52
C ARG A 720 -7.48 -10.22 36.24
N GLU A 721 -7.57 -11.28 37.05
CA GLU A 721 -6.41 -11.85 37.73
C GLU A 721 -5.35 -12.36 36.74
N GLU A 722 -5.77 -12.93 35.61
CA GLU A 722 -4.87 -13.33 34.52
C GLU A 722 -4.15 -12.10 33.90
N LEU A 723 -4.85 -10.99 33.65
CA LEU A 723 -4.24 -9.73 33.16
C LEU A 723 -3.22 -9.15 34.16
N GLU A 724 -3.56 -9.18 35.44
CA GLU A 724 -2.67 -8.74 36.52
C GLU A 724 -1.43 -9.62 36.65
N ARG A 725 -1.61 -10.94 36.50
CA ARG A 725 -0.52 -11.91 36.47
C ARG A 725 0.39 -11.67 35.26
N ILE A 726 -0.17 -11.38 34.08
CA ILE A 726 0.59 -11.04 32.88
C ILE A 726 1.42 -9.77 33.11
N ARG A 727 0.83 -8.72 33.71
CA ARG A 727 1.55 -7.50 34.08
C ARG A 727 2.75 -7.82 34.98
N ALA A 728 2.54 -8.60 36.04
CA ALA A 728 3.61 -8.95 36.98
C ALA A 728 4.75 -9.76 36.35
N LEU A 729 4.45 -10.59 35.35
CA LEU A 729 5.43 -11.42 34.64
C LEU A 729 6.19 -10.66 33.54
N LEU A 730 5.52 -9.77 32.81
CA LEU A 730 6.13 -9.06 31.66
C LEU A 730 6.84 -7.76 32.07
N ILE A 731 6.30 -7.02 33.04
CA ILE A 731 6.82 -5.70 33.41
C ILE A 731 7.87 -5.87 34.51
N GLN A 732 9.01 -6.42 34.11
CA GLN A 732 10.20 -6.63 34.92
C GLN A 732 11.42 -6.26 34.09
N ARG A 733 12.40 -5.56 34.65
CA ARG A 733 13.63 -5.18 33.92
C ARG A 733 14.31 -6.37 33.22
N GLY A 734 14.34 -7.54 33.86
CA GLY A 734 14.90 -8.77 33.27
C GLY A 734 14.14 -9.32 32.04
N ALA A 735 12.94 -8.83 31.76
CA ALA A 735 12.12 -9.17 30.59
C ALA A 735 12.13 -8.08 29.51
N LEU A 736 12.85 -6.96 29.72
CA LEU A 736 12.87 -5.82 28.82
C LEU A 736 13.97 -5.91 27.76
N LEU A 737 13.70 -5.28 26.63
CA LEU A 737 14.66 -4.94 25.58
C LEU A 737 14.30 -3.55 25.05
N LEU A 738 15.28 -2.68 24.90
CA LEU A 738 15.08 -1.36 24.31
C LEU A 738 15.73 -1.31 22.92
N ASN A 739 15.02 -0.71 21.98
CA ASN A 739 15.54 -0.38 20.66
C ASN A 739 15.30 1.10 20.37
N VAL A 740 16.33 1.82 19.93
CA VAL A 740 16.24 3.24 19.63
C VAL A 740 16.81 3.53 18.26
N THR A 741 16.06 4.28 17.47
CA THR A 741 16.54 4.86 16.20
C THR A 741 16.39 6.36 16.24
N VAL A 742 17.51 7.08 16.09
CA VAL A 742 17.57 8.54 16.18
C VAL A 742 18.86 9.06 15.51
N ASP A 743 18.90 10.36 15.17
CA ASP A 743 20.12 11.05 14.74
C ASP A 743 21.28 10.85 15.77
N GLU A 744 22.52 10.71 15.29
CA GLU A 744 23.71 10.37 16.12
C GLU A 744 23.89 11.34 17.29
N GLU A 745 23.63 12.63 17.08
CA GLU A 745 23.84 13.69 18.06
C GLU A 745 22.92 13.55 19.29
N ALA A 746 21.77 12.90 19.16
CA ALA A 746 20.80 12.73 20.24
C ALA A 746 21.01 11.46 21.07
N LEU A 747 21.84 10.51 20.60
CA LEU A 747 21.93 9.17 21.20
C LEU A 747 22.33 9.18 22.68
N SER A 748 23.28 10.03 23.08
CA SER A 748 23.78 10.08 24.46
C SER A 748 22.68 10.57 25.42
N ASP A 749 22.03 11.68 25.10
CA ASP A 749 20.98 12.29 25.92
C ASP A 749 19.75 11.36 26.02
N VAL A 750 19.43 10.67 24.93
CA VAL A 750 18.36 9.66 24.90
C VAL A 750 18.70 8.48 25.82
N ALA A 751 19.91 7.95 25.77
CA ALA A 751 20.32 6.82 26.60
C ALA A 751 20.31 7.16 28.10
N GLU A 752 20.73 8.38 28.48
CA GLU A 752 20.65 8.85 29.88
C GLU A 752 19.19 8.95 30.35
N THR A 753 18.33 9.56 29.55
CA THR A 753 16.89 9.72 29.87
C THR A 753 16.20 8.36 29.97
N LEU A 754 16.52 7.41 29.08
CA LEU A 754 16.02 6.04 29.15
C LEU A 754 16.47 5.31 30.40
N ALA A 755 17.71 5.52 30.86
CA ALA A 755 18.20 4.91 32.08
C ALA A 755 17.40 5.36 33.31
N ASP A 756 16.98 6.63 33.36
CA ASP A 756 16.11 7.14 34.45
C ASP A 756 14.72 6.50 34.41
N PHE A 757 14.12 6.39 33.24
CA PHE A 757 12.83 5.69 33.05
C PHE A 757 12.92 4.21 33.43
N VAL A 758 13.94 3.48 32.96
CA VAL A 758 14.10 2.04 33.30
C VAL A 758 14.19 1.84 34.82
N ARG A 759 14.79 2.80 35.55
CA ARG A 759 14.89 2.74 37.01
C ARG A 759 13.55 2.89 37.74
N THR A 760 12.49 3.35 37.09
CA THR A 760 11.13 3.40 37.68
C THR A 760 10.43 2.05 37.61
N LEU A 761 10.85 1.17 36.68
CA LEU A 761 10.22 -0.13 36.46
C LEU A 761 10.67 -1.19 37.49
N PRO A 762 9.83 -2.21 37.78
CA PRO A 762 10.15 -3.28 38.73
C PRO A 762 11.41 -4.07 38.36
N ASP A 763 12.21 -4.38 39.37
CA ASP A 763 13.42 -5.19 39.25
C ASP A 763 13.19 -6.55 39.96
N GLY A 764 12.97 -7.60 39.17
CA GLY A 764 12.64 -8.93 39.64
C GLY A 764 13.22 -10.02 38.72
N GLU A 765 13.43 -11.22 39.28
CA GLU A 765 13.87 -12.38 38.50
C GLU A 765 12.78 -12.83 37.52
N VAL A 766 13.17 -13.10 36.28
CA VAL A 766 12.27 -13.54 35.21
C VAL A 766 12.61 -14.98 34.83
N GLU A 767 11.72 -15.90 35.17
CA GLU A 767 11.79 -17.28 34.73
C GLU A 767 11.19 -17.40 33.31
N LYS A 768 11.96 -17.98 32.37
CA LYS A 768 11.50 -18.18 30.99
C LYS A 768 10.81 -19.52 30.83
N ALA A 769 9.50 -19.50 30.63
CA ALA A 769 8.68 -20.66 30.32
C ALA A 769 9.19 -21.39 29.07
N THR A 770 9.02 -22.72 29.07
CA THR A 770 9.20 -23.57 27.89
C THR A 770 7.82 -23.95 27.40
N TRP A 771 7.53 -23.72 26.12
CA TRP A 771 6.26 -24.10 25.54
C TRP A 771 6.36 -25.45 24.82
N GLN A 772 5.24 -26.18 24.80
CA GLN A 772 5.12 -27.40 24.01
C GLN A 772 3.94 -27.22 23.07
N SER A 773 4.17 -27.41 21.77
CA SER A 773 3.11 -27.37 20.78
C SER A 773 2.15 -28.54 20.98
N ASP A 774 0.87 -28.24 21.02
CA ASP A 774 -0.25 -29.17 21.07
C ASP A 774 -0.89 -29.43 19.69
N LEU A 775 -0.32 -28.83 18.62
CA LEU A 775 -0.85 -28.96 17.25
C LEU A 775 -0.58 -30.36 16.70
N ALA A 776 -1.66 -31.10 16.43
CA ALA A 776 -1.60 -32.37 15.73
C ALA A 776 -1.14 -32.16 14.27
N VAL A 777 -0.10 -32.87 13.85
CA VAL A 777 0.39 -32.83 12.46
C VAL A 777 -0.60 -33.60 11.57
N ARG A 778 -1.33 -32.87 10.72
CA ARG A 778 -2.32 -33.41 9.77
C ARG A 778 -2.64 -32.40 8.67
N HIS A 779 -3.31 -32.83 7.62
CA HIS A 779 -3.88 -31.90 6.63
C HIS A 779 -5.20 -31.31 7.16
N GLU A 780 -5.46 -30.04 6.88
CA GLU A 780 -6.62 -29.30 7.41
C GLU A 780 -7.40 -28.57 6.32
N GLY A 781 -8.73 -28.61 6.42
CA GLY A 781 -9.66 -27.89 5.56
C GLY A 781 -10.49 -26.91 6.39
N PHE A 782 -10.51 -25.65 6.00
CA PHE A 782 -11.23 -24.59 6.68
C PHE A 782 -12.39 -24.09 5.81
N ALA A 783 -13.60 -24.54 6.12
CA ALA A 783 -14.79 -24.19 5.38
C ALA A 783 -15.21 -22.74 5.68
N VAL A 784 -15.33 -21.94 4.62
CA VAL A 784 -15.82 -20.56 4.62
C VAL A 784 -16.79 -20.34 3.46
N PRO A 785 -17.73 -19.37 3.53
CA PRO A 785 -18.62 -19.06 2.44
C PRO A 785 -17.86 -18.32 1.32
N SER A 786 -17.15 -19.07 0.46
CA SER A 786 -16.37 -18.54 -0.65
C SER A 786 -16.53 -19.37 -1.92
N GLN A 787 -16.43 -18.70 -3.08
CA GLN A 787 -16.40 -19.31 -4.41
C GLN A 787 -14.96 -19.56 -4.90
N VAL A 788 -13.96 -19.09 -4.15
CA VAL A 788 -12.54 -19.27 -4.43
C VAL A 788 -11.86 -19.92 -3.22
N ASN A 789 -10.72 -20.54 -3.48
CA ASN A 789 -9.91 -21.24 -2.49
C ASN A 789 -8.61 -20.50 -2.20
N TYR A 790 -7.99 -20.90 -1.10
CA TYR A 790 -6.63 -20.55 -0.71
C TYR A 790 -5.96 -21.88 -0.39
N VAL A 791 -5.01 -22.29 -1.22
CA VAL A 791 -4.44 -23.64 -1.19
C VAL A 791 -2.98 -23.55 -0.76
N GLY A 792 -2.63 -24.20 0.34
CA GLY A 792 -1.30 -24.15 0.93
C GLY A 792 -0.67 -25.54 1.07
N GLN A 793 0.65 -25.60 0.90
CA GLN A 793 1.46 -26.78 1.20
C GLN A 793 2.80 -26.34 1.79
N ALA A 794 3.25 -26.92 2.90
CA ALA A 794 4.53 -26.58 3.52
C ALA A 794 5.29 -27.83 3.96
N ALA A 795 6.63 -27.77 3.97
CA ALA A 795 7.50 -28.86 4.35
C ALA A 795 8.86 -28.36 4.87
N ASP A 796 9.55 -29.21 5.64
CA ASP A 796 10.91 -28.95 6.11
C ASP A 796 11.93 -29.68 5.22
N LEU A 797 12.73 -28.92 4.48
CA LEU A 797 13.75 -29.46 3.58
C LEU A 797 14.86 -30.20 4.33
N ALA A 798 15.10 -29.91 5.62
CA ALA A 798 16.14 -30.58 6.39
C ALA A 798 15.89 -32.09 6.51
N THR A 799 14.63 -32.51 6.47
CA THR A 799 14.22 -33.94 6.47
C THR A 799 14.77 -34.72 5.27
N THR A 800 15.13 -34.03 4.20
CA THR A 800 15.67 -34.62 2.96
C THR A 800 17.21 -34.62 2.92
N GLY A 801 17.85 -34.05 3.94
CA GLY A 801 19.29 -33.78 3.99
C GLY A 801 19.71 -32.55 3.17
N TYR A 802 18.77 -31.70 2.78
CA TYR A 802 19.04 -30.45 2.07
C TYR A 802 19.24 -29.31 3.08
N GLU A 803 20.26 -28.48 2.85
CA GLU A 803 20.50 -27.25 3.62
C GLU A 803 20.29 -26.04 2.71
N ALA A 804 19.28 -25.25 3.02
CA ALA A 804 18.92 -24.06 2.28
C ALA A 804 19.92 -22.92 2.55
N ASP A 805 20.27 -22.21 1.48
CA ASP A 805 21.31 -21.18 1.45
C ASP A 805 20.91 -20.02 0.50
N GLY A 806 21.88 -19.20 0.11
CA GLY A 806 21.69 -18.13 -0.86
C GLY A 806 21.27 -18.60 -2.24
N ALA A 807 21.86 -19.69 -2.76
CA ALA A 807 21.50 -20.24 -4.06
C ALA A 807 20.04 -20.71 -4.08
N SER A 808 19.57 -21.25 -2.96
CA SER A 808 18.19 -21.68 -2.76
C SER A 808 17.17 -20.54 -2.91
N LEU A 809 17.55 -19.30 -2.56
CA LEU A 809 16.71 -18.10 -2.76
C LEU A 809 16.54 -17.77 -4.24
N VAL A 810 17.60 -17.90 -5.04
CA VAL A 810 17.56 -17.69 -6.49
C VAL A 810 16.66 -18.72 -7.16
N VAL A 811 16.84 -20.00 -6.83
CA VAL A 811 16.01 -21.08 -7.38
C VAL A 811 14.54 -20.90 -7.00
N ASN A 812 14.26 -20.52 -5.75
CA ASN A 812 12.89 -20.23 -5.30
C ASN A 812 12.27 -19.02 -6.01
N ARG A 813 13.04 -17.94 -6.22
CA ARG A 813 12.60 -16.76 -7.00
C ARG A 813 12.26 -17.16 -8.43
N TYR A 814 13.11 -17.95 -9.08
CA TYR A 814 12.86 -18.46 -10.43
C TYR A 814 11.60 -19.33 -10.49
N LEU A 815 11.43 -20.26 -9.55
CA LEU A 815 10.23 -21.10 -9.45
C LEU A 815 8.94 -20.25 -9.34
N ARG A 816 8.99 -19.20 -8.52
CA ARG A 816 7.85 -18.29 -8.29
C ARG A 816 7.50 -17.48 -9.55
N MET A 817 8.50 -16.89 -10.19
CA MET A 817 8.28 -15.97 -11.31
C MET A 817 8.06 -16.66 -12.65
N SER A 818 8.46 -17.93 -12.76
CA SER A 818 8.25 -18.76 -13.95
C SER A 818 7.07 -19.71 -13.73
N HIS A 819 7.31 -20.87 -13.11
CA HIS A 819 6.35 -21.97 -13.01
C HIS A 819 5.05 -21.59 -12.30
N LEU A 820 5.14 -21.05 -11.07
CA LEU A 820 3.94 -20.76 -10.28
C LEU A 820 3.12 -19.62 -10.86
N TRP A 821 3.78 -18.56 -11.33
CA TRP A 821 3.10 -17.45 -12.02
C TRP A 821 2.32 -17.95 -13.24
N GLU A 822 2.97 -18.74 -14.10
CA GLU A 822 2.35 -19.23 -15.32
C GLU A 822 1.24 -20.24 -15.02
N GLN A 823 1.51 -21.25 -14.19
CA GLN A 823 0.59 -22.38 -13.99
C GLN A 823 -0.57 -22.04 -13.04
N VAL A 824 -0.33 -21.31 -11.96
CA VAL A 824 -1.37 -21.00 -10.96
C VAL A 824 -2.17 -19.77 -11.36
N ARG A 825 -1.51 -18.71 -11.84
CA ARG A 825 -2.17 -17.44 -12.18
C ARG A 825 -2.59 -17.35 -13.65
N VAL A 826 -1.66 -17.45 -14.60
CA VAL A 826 -1.97 -17.22 -16.03
C VAL A 826 -2.90 -18.31 -16.57
N GLN A 827 -2.54 -19.58 -16.38
CA GLN A 827 -3.31 -20.72 -16.88
C GLN A 827 -4.40 -21.17 -15.89
N GLY A 828 -4.07 -21.17 -14.59
CA GLY A 828 -4.99 -21.60 -13.53
C GLY A 828 -6.07 -20.60 -13.16
N GLY A 829 -5.91 -19.32 -13.51
CA GLY A 829 -6.91 -18.27 -13.24
C GLY A 829 -6.98 -17.80 -11.79
N ALA A 830 -6.04 -18.19 -10.93
CA ALA A 830 -5.91 -17.61 -9.60
C ALA A 830 -5.40 -16.16 -9.67
N TYR A 831 -5.68 -15.36 -8.66
CA TYR A 831 -5.10 -14.01 -8.60
C TYR A 831 -3.59 -14.03 -8.32
N GLY A 832 -3.09 -15.04 -7.59
CA GLY A 832 -1.66 -15.18 -7.34
C GLY A 832 -1.26 -16.57 -6.85
N GLY A 833 -0.02 -16.96 -7.16
CA GLY A 833 0.67 -18.12 -6.63
C GLY A 833 2.01 -17.69 -6.01
N PHE A 834 2.36 -18.28 -4.88
CA PHE A 834 3.50 -17.88 -4.07
C PHE A 834 4.32 -19.08 -3.62
N SER A 835 5.62 -18.87 -3.46
CA SER A 835 6.51 -19.74 -2.72
C SER A 835 7.37 -18.95 -1.74
N LEU A 836 7.56 -19.52 -0.56
CA LEU A 836 8.41 -19.02 0.51
C LEU A 836 9.48 -20.10 0.77
N LEU A 837 10.75 -19.69 0.83
CA LEU A 837 11.85 -20.54 1.26
C LEU A 837 12.67 -19.77 2.29
N SER A 838 13.00 -20.42 3.40
CA SER A 838 13.74 -19.79 4.50
C SER A 838 15.05 -20.55 4.76
N PRO A 839 16.20 -19.98 4.37
CA PRO A 839 17.52 -20.55 4.68
C PRO A 839 17.79 -20.69 6.19
N ARG A 840 17.11 -19.90 7.03
CA ARG A 840 17.29 -19.94 8.48
C ARG A 840 16.78 -21.22 9.15
N ASN A 841 15.76 -21.85 8.58
CA ASN A 841 15.08 -22.98 9.21
C ASN A 841 14.61 -24.06 8.22
N ASN A 842 15.14 -24.05 6.99
CA ASN A 842 14.87 -25.03 5.93
C ASN A 842 13.40 -25.19 5.51
N LEU A 843 12.51 -24.31 5.95
CA LEU A 843 11.11 -24.35 5.57
C LEU A 843 10.94 -23.93 4.10
N ILE A 844 10.20 -24.74 3.34
CA ILE A 844 9.58 -24.34 2.08
C ILE A 844 8.06 -24.37 2.21
N ALA A 845 7.38 -23.38 1.63
CA ALA A 845 5.93 -23.34 1.59
C ALA A 845 5.41 -22.74 0.28
N PHE A 846 4.29 -23.26 -0.20
CA PHE A 846 3.53 -22.81 -1.36
C PHE A 846 2.17 -22.30 -0.90
N ALA A 847 1.64 -21.28 -1.59
CA ALA A 847 0.30 -20.75 -1.35
C ALA A 847 -0.33 -20.18 -2.62
N SER A 848 -1.66 -20.28 -2.75
CA SER A 848 -2.43 -19.60 -3.80
C SER A 848 -3.45 -18.63 -3.20
N TYR A 849 -3.81 -17.60 -3.96
CA TYR A 849 -4.72 -16.54 -3.54
C TYR A 849 -5.87 -16.33 -4.52
N ARG A 850 -7.10 -16.40 -3.99
CA ARG A 850 -8.35 -16.32 -4.76
C ARG A 850 -8.33 -17.30 -5.94
N ASP A 851 -8.02 -18.54 -5.62
CA ASP A 851 -7.78 -19.60 -6.59
C ASP A 851 -9.10 -20.32 -6.92
N PRO A 852 -9.55 -20.38 -8.18
CA PRO A 852 -10.74 -21.14 -8.54
C PRO A 852 -10.53 -22.65 -8.39
N ASN A 853 -9.29 -23.12 -8.25
CA ASN A 853 -8.93 -24.53 -8.17
C ASN A 853 -8.51 -24.94 -6.75
N LEU A 854 -8.35 -26.26 -6.55
CA LEU A 854 -7.80 -26.84 -5.32
C LEU A 854 -6.81 -27.96 -5.64
N THR A 855 -7.31 -29.08 -6.17
CA THR A 855 -6.50 -30.27 -6.48
C THR A 855 -5.47 -30.00 -7.57
N ARG A 856 -5.88 -29.32 -8.66
CA ARG A 856 -4.96 -28.87 -9.71
C ARG A 856 -3.79 -28.04 -9.17
N THR A 857 -4.04 -27.14 -8.22
CA THR A 857 -3.01 -26.29 -7.62
C THR A 857 -2.00 -27.10 -6.81
N LEU A 858 -2.45 -28.11 -6.06
CA LEU A 858 -1.55 -29.06 -5.40
C LEU A 858 -0.73 -29.86 -6.42
N ASP A 859 -1.32 -30.23 -7.56
CA ASP A 859 -0.57 -30.88 -8.65
C ASP A 859 0.52 -29.95 -9.21
N VAL A 860 0.23 -28.65 -9.40
CA VAL A 860 1.24 -27.64 -9.81
C VAL A 860 2.40 -27.58 -8.82
N TYR A 861 2.12 -27.64 -7.51
CA TYR A 861 3.17 -27.64 -6.49
C TYR A 861 4.08 -28.86 -6.62
N ARG A 862 3.52 -30.05 -6.88
CA ARG A 862 4.32 -31.27 -7.14
C ARG A 862 5.12 -31.18 -8.45
N GLU A 863 4.52 -30.61 -9.49
CA GLU A 863 5.16 -30.37 -10.80
C GLU A 863 6.39 -29.45 -10.71
N SER A 864 6.54 -28.68 -9.62
CA SER A 864 7.75 -27.89 -9.35
C SER A 864 9.03 -28.73 -9.35
N THR A 865 8.94 -30.00 -8.94
CA THR A 865 10.05 -30.96 -8.97
C THR A 865 10.57 -31.15 -10.40
N ASP A 866 9.67 -31.57 -11.29
CA ASP A 866 9.98 -31.82 -12.69
C ASP A 866 10.42 -30.55 -13.41
N PHE A 867 9.81 -29.40 -13.07
CA PHE A 867 10.18 -28.10 -13.60
C PHE A 867 11.64 -27.75 -13.29
N LEU A 868 12.06 -27.90 -12.02
CA LEU A 868 13.43 -27.60 -11.60
C LEU A 868 14.45 -28.59 -12.20
N HIS A 869 14.11 -29.87 -12.35
CA HIS A 869 14.99 -30.84 -13.00
C HIS A 869 15.25 -30.55 -14.48
N ARG A 870 14.27 -29.97 -15.17
CA ARG A 870 14.34 -29.61 -16.59
C ARG A 870 14.82 -28.18 -16.84
N ALA A 871 15.16 -27.44 -15.80
CA ALA A 871 15.61 -26.06 -15.93
C ALA A 871 16.98 -26.01 -16.64
N GLU A 872 16.98 -25.55 -17.89
CA GLU A 872 18.17 -25.26 -18.70
C GLU A 872 18.23 -23.74 -18.93
N LEU A 873 18.71 -23.00 -17.92
CA LEU A 873 18.81 -21.55 -18.00
C LEU A 873 20.03 -21.15 -18.83
N ASP A 874 19.85 -20.17 -19.72
CA ASP A 874 21.00 -19.47 -20.30
C ASP A 874 21.62 -18.48 -19.30
N ASP A 875 22.80 -17.94 -19.63
CA ASP A 875 23.53 -17.01 -18.76
C ASP A 875 22.72 -15.74 -18.44
N ALA A 876 21.85 -15.31 -19.35
CA ALA A 876 21.03 -14.12 -19.17
C ALA A 876 19.87 -14.38 -18.21
N GLU A 877 19.18 -15.51 -18.33
CA GLU A 877 18.12 -15.95 -17.43
C GLU A 877 18.65 -16.17 -16.01
N LEU A 878 19.82 -16.80 -15.87
CA LEU A 878 20.47 -16.98 -14.57
C LEU A 878 20.82 -15.63 -13.94
N THR A 879 21.37 -14.71 -14.72
CA THR A 879 21.68 -13.35 -14.26
C THR A 879 20.43 -12.60 -13.79
N SER A 880 19.32 -12.68 -14.54
CA SER A 880 18.05 -12.08 -14.13
C SER A 880 17.47 -12.72 -12.86
N ALA A 881 17.62 -14.03 -12.68
CA ALA A 881 17.21 -14.70 -11.45
C ALA A 881 18.04 -14.23 -10.23
N ILE A 882 19.36 -14.04 -10.41
CA ILE A 882 20.26 -13.49 -9.38
C ILE A 882 19.84 -12.05 -9.03
N ILE A 883 19.65 -11.17 -10.03
CA ILE A 883 19.20 -9.79 -9.82
C ILE A 883 17.87 -9.77 -9.06
N GLY A 884 16.92 -10.61 -9.44
CA GLY A 884 15.63 -10.71 -8.76
C GLY A 884 15.75 -11.17 -7.30
N ALA A 885 16.68 -12.07 -6.99
CA ALA A 885 16.95 -12.48 -5.61
C ALA A 885 17.64 -11.38 -4.79
N ILE A 886 18.57 -10.63 -5.39
CA ILE A 886 19.17 -9.44 -4.77
C ILE A 886 18.10 -8.36 -4.52
N SER A 887 17.22 -8.11 -5.48
CA SER A 887 16.09 -7.18 -5.34
C SER A 887 15.18 -7.52 -4.15
N ASP A 888 14.90 -8.82 -3.95
CA ASP A 888 14.08 -9.30 -2.82
C ASP A 888 14.75 -9.04 -1.45
N ILE A 889 16.09 -9.03 -1.35
CA ILE A 889 16.83 -8.83 -0.07
C ILE A 889 17.31 -7.38 0.16
N ASP A 890 17.48 -6.59 -0.90
CA ASP A 890 17.99 -5.20 -0.85
C ASP A 890 16.86 -4.16 -0.90
N GLN A 891 15.63 -4.55 -0.53
CA GLN A 891 14.51 -3.63 -0.50
C GLN A 891 14.83 -2.39 0.35
N TYR A 892 14.58 -1.21 -0.21
CA TYR A 892 14.84 0.05 0.49
C TYR A 892 13.98 0.17 1.75
N GLN A 893 14.58 0.69 2.82
CA GLN A 893 13.96 0.86 4.11
C GLN A 893 14.18 2.28 4.66
N LEU A 894 13.13 2.87 5.21
CA LEU A 894 13.23 4.10 5.99
C LEU A 894 13.93 3.87 7.34
N PRO A 895 14.42 4.94 8.01
CA PRO A 895 15.19 4.81 9.24
C PRO A 895 14.54 3.94 10.31
N ASP A 896 13.24 4.12 10.59
CA ASP A 896 12.49 3.32 11.56
C ASP A 896 12.43 1.84 11.17
N ALA A 897 12.22 1.56 9.87
CA ALA A 897 12.22 0.22 9.34
C ALA A 897 13.63 -0.42 9.40
N LYS A 898 14.70 0.33 9.12
CA LYS A 898 16.10 -0.11 9.28
C LYS A 898 16.38 -0.48 10.75
N GLY A 899 15.99 0.38 11.70
CA GLY A 899 16.12 0.09 13.13
C GLY A 899 15.33 -1.15 13.56
N TRP A 900 14.11 -1.33 13.06
CA TRP A 900 13.30 -2.53 13.31
C TRP A 900 13.93 -3.80 12.71
N THR A 901 14.50 -3.73 11.50
CA THR A 901 15.26 -4.83 10.90
C THR A 901 16.49 -5.17 11.73
N GLY A 902 17.26 -4.17 12.18
CA GLY A 902 18.42 -4.36 13.05
C GLY A 902 18.07 -5.09 14.34
N LEU A 903 17.00 -4.67 15.02
CA LEU A 903 16.43 -5.38 16.17
C LEU A 903 16.03 -6.82 15.84
N THR A 904 15.35 -7.03 14.72
CA THR A 904 14.89 -8.36 14.29
C THR A 904 16.08 -9.29 13.99
N HIS A 905 17.12 -8.78 13.34
CA HIS A 905 18.35 -9.52 13.04
C HIS A 905 19.07 -9.91 14.34
N TRP A 906 19.24 -8.96 15.25
CA TRP A 906 19.84 -9.22 16.56
C TRP A 906 19.07 -10.30 17.34
N LEU A 907 17.74 -10.20 17.39
CA LEU A 907 16.88 -11.20 18.03
C LEU A 907 16.97 -12.57 17.34
N ALA A 908 17.07 -12.62 16.02
CA ALA A 908 17.22 -13.85 15.24
C ALA A 908 18.65 -14.45 15.32
N GLY A 909 19.63 -13.71 15.86
CA GLY A 909 21.04 -14.08 15.81
C GLY A 909 21.61 -14.04 14.39
N VAL A 910 21.04 -13.19 13.52
CA VAL A 910 21.53 -12.89 12.18
C VAL A 910 22.53 -11.76 12.28
N ASP A 911 23.79 -12.03 11.95
CA ASP A 911 24.85 -11.03 11.87
C ASP A 911 25.23 -10.74 10.41
N ASN A 912 25.99 -9.67 10.19
CA ASN A 912 26.45 -9.28 8.85
C ASN A 912 27.23 -10.41 8.14
N ARG A 913 27.86 -11.33 8.90
CA ARG A 913 28.59 -12.47 8.32
C ARG A 913 27.62 -13.47 7.71
N TYR A 914 26.55 -13.83 8.42
CA TYR A 914 25.51 -14.70 7.89
C TYR A 914 24.84 -14.07 6.66
N GLU A 915 24.49 -12.77 6.74
CA GLU A 915 23.88 -12.08 5.59
C GLU A 915 24.82 -12.06 4.38
N GLN A 916 26.12 -11.80 4.59
CA GLN A 916 27.12 -11.90 3.53
C GLN A 916 27.23 -13.31 2.97
N GLN A 917 27.17 -14.36 3.81
CA GLN A 917 27.19 -15.75 3.33
C GLN A 917 25.97 -16.08 2.45
N ILE A 918 24.79 -15.60 2.82
CA ILE A 918 23.59 -15.72 1.99
C ILE A 918 23.77 -14.97 0.67
N ARG A 919 24.30 -13.75 0.71
CA ARG A 919 24.57 -12.94 -0.48
C ARG A 919 25.59 -13.61 -1.42
N ASP A 920 26.67 -14.14 -0.87
CA ASP A 920 27.68 -14.90 -1.62
C ASP A 920 27.06 -16.15 -2.27
N GLY A 921 26.16 -16.84 -1.56
CA GLY A 921 25.42 -17.98 -2.10
C GLY A 921 24.53 -17.59 -3.29
N ILE A 922 23.88 -16.42 -3.24
CA ILE A 922 23.09 -15.89 -4.36
C ILE A 922 23.97 -15.70 -5.61
N PHE A 923 25.17 -15.13 -5.45
CA PHE A 923 26.08 -14.89 -6.58
C PHE A 923 26.75 -16.16 -7.12
N ASN A 924 26.86 -17.21 -6.31
CA ASN A 924 27.54 -18.45 -6.67
C ASN A 924 26.59 -19.56 -7.16
N VAL A 925 25.31 -19.24 -7.36
CA VAL A 925 24.31 -20.18 -7.87
C VAL A 925 24.71 -20.75 -9.23
N SER A 926 24.37 -22.02 -9.44
CA SER A 926 24.66 -22.78 -10.64
C SER A 926 23.45 -23.64 -11.05
N ALA A 927 23.47 -24.18 -12.26
CA ALA A 927 22.45 -25.13 -12.72
C ALA A 927 22.38 -26.42 -11.87
N ALA A 928 23.42 -26.75 -11.09
CA ALA A 928 23.39 -27.87 -10.16
C ALA A 928 22.44 -27.61 -8.98
N ASP A 929 22.32 -26.36 -8.54
CA ASP A 929 21.51 -25.97 -7.38
C ASP A 929 20.00 -26.08 -7.68
N PHE A 930 19.60 -25.77 -8.93
CA PHE A 930 18.23 -26.01 -9.40
C PHE A 930 17.85 -27.49 -9.30
N ARG A 931 18.73 -28.37 -9.79
CA ARG A 931 18.53 -29.82 -9.69
C ARG A 931 18.57 -30.31 -8.24
N ALA A 932 19.44 -29.76 -7.41
CA ALA A 932 19.55 -30.14 -5.99
C ALA A 932 18.27 -29.80 -5.22
N LEU A 933 17.68 -28.62 -5.44
CA LEU A 933 16.40 -28.28 -4.84
C LEU A 933 15.27 -29.16 -5.41
N GLY A 934 15.27 -29.42 -6.72
CA GLY A 934 14.34 -30.38 -7.34
C GLY A 934 14.43 -31.77 -6.70
N ASP A 935 15.63 -32.28 -6.46
CA ASP A 935 15.86 -33.56 -5.77
C ASP A 935 15.35 -33.54 -4.32
N ALA A 936 15.51 -32.42 -3.62
CA ALA A 936 14.97 -32.25 -2.28
C ALA A 936 13.43 -32.28 -2.29
N LEU A 937 12.79 -31.55 -3.22
CA LEU A 937 11.32 -31.57 -3.37
C LEU A 937 10.78 -32.95 -3.72
N ALA A 938 11.48 -33.70 -4.58
CA ALA A 938 11.11 -35.07 -4.92
C ALA A 938 11.13 -36.01 -3.69
N LYS A 939 12.10 -35.82 -2.78
CA LYS A 939 12.27 -36.65 -1.58
C LYS A 939 11.24 -36.37 -0.49
N LEU A 940 10.57 -35.21 -0.50
CA LEU A 940 9.55 -34.88 0.49
C LEU A 940 8.36 -35.86 0.46
N ASN A 941 8.08 -36.55 -0.65
CA ASN A 941 7.24 -37.76 -0.79
C ASN A 941 6.08 -37.96 0.22
N GLY A 942 5.26 -36.92 0.48
CA GLY A 942 4.11 -36.97 1.39
C GLY A 942 4.34 -36.34 2.78
N ASP A 943 5.58 -36.07 3.18
CA ASP A 943 5.98 -35.35 4.39
C ASP A 943 5.78 -33.83 4.24
N SER A 944 4.55 -33.43 3.96
CA SER A 944 4.14 -32.03 3.89
C SER A 944 2.87 -31.80 4.69
N VAL A 945 2.67 -30.58 5.19
CA VAL A 945 1.41 -30.14 5.78
C VAL A 945 0.63 -29.38 4.73
N ILE A 946 -0.62 -29.78 4.50
CA ILE A 946 -1.55 -29.11 3.60
C ILE A 946 -2.62 -28.40 4.43
N ALA A 947 -2.86 -27.14 4.15
CA ALA A 947 -3.99 -26.40 4.69
C ALA A 947 -4.73 -25.69 3.55
N VAL A 948 -6.05 -25.86 3.50
CA VAL A 948 -6.90 -25.23 2.49
C VAL A 948 -8.01 -24.46 3.17
N MET A 949 -8.27 -23.24 2.74
CA MET A 949 -9.47 -22.49 3.11
C MET A 949 -10.33 -22.26 1.87
N GLY A 950 -11.62 -22.60 1.92
CA GLY A 950 -12.49 -22.53 0.74
C GLY A 950 -13.91 -23.00 1.03
N GLY A 951 -14.72 -23.15 -0.03
CA GLY A 951 -16.08 -23.65 0.09
C GLY A 951 -16.13 -25.11 0.58
N ALA A 952 -17.06 -25.44 1.48
CA ALA A 952 -17.17 -26.78 2.08
C ALA A 952 -17.23 -27.90 1.02
N ASN A 953 -17.98 -27.69 -0.06
CA ASN A 953 -18.11 -28.68 -1.15
C ASN A 953 -16.76 -28.95 -1.83
N ALA A 954 -15.96 -27.91 -2.09
CA ALA A 954 -14.65 -28.08 -2.72
C ALA A 954 -13.69 -28.87 -1.81
N LEU A 955 -13.74 -28.64 -0.49
CA LEU A 955 -12.92 -29.37 0.48
C LEU A 955 -13.32 -30.86 0.56
N HIS A 956 -14.62 -31.15 0.63
CA HIS A 956 -15.10 -32.54 0.64
C HIS A 956 -14.78 -33.28 -0.66
N GLN A 957 -14.99 -32.63 -1.81
CA GLN A 957 -14.64 -33.18 -3.12
C GLN A 957 -13.14 -33.49 -3.22
N ALA A 958 -12.27 -32.59 -2.75
CA ALA A 958 -10.83 -32.82 -2.75
C ALA A 958 -10.40 -34.02 -1.89
N ASN A 959 -11.07 -34.24 -0.74
CA ASN A 959 -10.84 -35.44 0.08
C ASN A 959 -11.24 -36.72 -0.66
N GLU A 960 -12.33 -36.70 -1.43
CA GLU A 960 -12.81 -37.86 -2.20
C GLU A 960 -11.92 -38.15 -3.43
N GLU A 961 -11.49 -37.12 -4.15
CA GLU A 961 -10.75 -37.26 -5.42
C GLU A 961 -9.27 -37.61 -5.24
N GLN A 962 -8.59 -37.01 -4.26
CA GLN A 962 -7.15 -37.19 -4.05
C GLN A 962 -6.78 -37.90 -2.73
N GLY A 963 -7.76 -38.32 -1.93
CA GLY A 963 -7.49 -39.06 -0.68
C GLY A 963 -6.68 -38.26 0.33
N LEU A 964 -6.82 -36.92 0.34
CA LEU A 964 -6.04 -36.01 1.18
C LEU A 964 -6.34 -36.16 2.69
N ASP A 965 -7.47 -36.77 3.06
CA ASP A 965 -7.91 -36.97 4.45
C ASP A 965 -7.81 -35.70 5.32
N MET A 966 -8.17 -34.53 4.74
CA MET A 966 -8.16 -33.26 5.46
C MET A 966 -9.21 -33.28 6.57
N ALA A 967 -8.81 -32.87 7.77
CA ALA A 967 -9.75 -32.58 8.85
C ALA A 967 -10.48 -31.27 8.54
N ILE A 968 -11.77 -31.35 8.20
CA ILE A 968 -12.58 -30.19 7.80
C ILE A 968 -13.27 -29.56 9.03
N GLU A 969 -13.03 -28.27 9.26
CA GLU A 969 -13.66 -27.43 10.29
C GLU A 969 -14.33 -26.20 9.64
N ALA A 970 -15.48 -25.76 10.15
CA ALA A 970 -16.10 -24.50 9.76
C ALA A 970 -15.52 -23.33 10.56
N LEU A 971 -15.01 -22.29 9.87
CA LEU A 971 -14.42 -21.11 10.52
C LEU A 971 -15.42 -19.96 10.75
N LEU A 972 -16.42 -19.85 9.87
CA LEU A 972 -17.44 -18.79 9.88
C LEU A 972 -18.85 -19.37 10.00
#